data_AF-A0A1B3SLI4-F1
#
_entry.id   AF-A0A1B3SLI4-F1
#
_cell.length_a   1.000
_cell.length_b   1.000
_cell.length_c   1.000
_cell.angle_alpha   90.00
_cell.angle_beta   90.00
_cell.angle_gamma   90.00
#
_symmetry.space_group_name_H-M   'P 1'
#
loop_
_entity.id
_entity.type
_entity.pdbx_description
1 polymer ?
#
loop_
_entity_poly.entity_id
_entity_poly.type
_entity_poly.pdbx_seq_one_letter_code
_entity_poly.pdbx_strand_id
1 'polypeptide(L)'
;MSIVASSAQVYACDSGGYNGNIAPWDNRPHNDNDSNNSDNNNNNSNNNDQNGNNDQNNNSNDETKPSRSEQRDYDTISQYKSETVYVRNIRIKSDIEKFISKALSVENNNENSNFKVQVFEQKKTFVVKFGSSKLRLEIKYELRKNVIDYIKNDLKLKMIDFDTLDLETLDVGRDYSKLYKKLKEELKFPEMISESWFNKDSDFDKDYNYMNKILFNFDDIYANYDQDRSNWFEYYKNKFEGKLNVKFLPEKRIDILVDKDLSMTQRNLKSSDIYNHYVNKTNFKENYSRYKIEKNGFVVDSSYYDLKVTYKNDFLGDFATNRDNSYLIDLSRDISKVIDNNTGIYENNVAVWRKNIIEEVKAKSKDSTEEILNNLDININEAKRTFSVDVKKSALGPFCKYENRVEGKLIGPLSAKNYIKNTYLGLMEKNTVYQNETVSKPNIARYISSLNGYKITENDITINNEKTIFQDHKLDIDFKLSRYTSDKDYLVGKIIFTFDWYDKNANSKNDKYLKLERNSNLYYKKTIMLDRKNNDMLIILDNADSLFALKIYRQTTQKYVDIDLYKKIGIDDLEINNIFKLDTNLLLVSTNKGIYKVSLSFEDNIKDCTVLDINGIKDKIDTFYMNSVKMVNDKMVIDIGGLLYLFENYKYKATISPQTINKNVESYELVGSKLVYYCKDNTVYYVDLQANVTSEIKINENSINNKNFKIEFLIKEDNIYIFTNNYQVPNRKLWALYKYDIKSKNLSSRLEMVEFSANNNINSIEYDNKGNILLFVQSSLSTQVRTIKRVVTLRENDIKKDLANKARYIFNSNYWMFEGDKNQDVLDYHLVDSYGELIDGVYIVKQCFVLEYTNDTIIYWVEYAFNEKS
;
A
#
# COMPACT_ATOMS: atom_id res chain seq x y z
N MET A 1 -54.86 106.27 1.77
CA MET A 1 -54.85 105.88 0.34
C MET A 1 -54.44 104.40 0.30
N SER A 2 -55.03 103.41 -0.42
CA SER A 2 -56.31 103.21 -1.15
C SER A 2 -56.26 101.76 -1.74
N ILE A 3 -57.29 100.96 -2.04
CA ILE A 3 -58.76 100.88 -1.80
C ILE A 3 -59.18 99.46 -2.32
N VAL A 4 -60.19 98.70 -1.86
CA VAL A 4 -60.99 98.61 -0.61
C VAL A 4 -61.73 97.24 -0.61
N ALA A 5 -62.14 96.70 0.56
CA ALA A 5 -63.07 95.55 0.75
C ALA A 5 -62.61 94.14 0.24
N SER A 6 -63.15 92.98 0.67
CA SER A 6 -64.01 92.53 1.81
C SER A 6 -63.95 90.98 1.84
N SER A 7 -63.64 90.22 2.91
CA SER A 7 -64.13 90.12 4.31
C SER A 7 -65.42 89.29 4.52
N ALA A 8 -65.29 88.08 5.11
CA ALA A 8 -66.35 87.36 5.85
C ALA A 8 -65.77 86.20 6.70
N GLN A 9 -66.47 85.78 7.76
CA GLN A 9 -66.16 84.60 8.61
C GLN A 9 -67.41 83.70 8.72
N VAL A 10 -67.25 82.36 8.62
CA VAL A 10 -68.17 81.29 9.09
C VAL A 10 -67.29 80.08 9.47
N TYR A 11 -67.38 79.25 10.52
CA TYR A 11 -68.34 78.85 11.59
C TYR A 11 -69.08 77.49 11.42
N ALA A 12 -68.85 76.57 12.39
CA ALA A 12 -69.58 75.34 12.73
C ALA A 12 -69.72 74.16 11.72
N CYS A 13 -69.43 72.95 12.23
CA CYS A 13 -70.08 71.68 11.85
C CYS A 13 -70.20 70.81 13.11
N ASP A 14 -71.36 70.78 13.75
CA ASP A 14 -71.72 69.79 14.78
C ASP A 14 -73.24 69.56 14.81
N SER A 15 -73.65 68.31 15.06
CA SER A 15 -75.02 67.82 15.29
C SER A 15 -76.10 67.99 14.20
N GLY A 16 -76.77 66.87 13.86
CA GLY A 16 -78.10 66.85 13.21
C GLY A 16 -78.15 66.87 11.67
N GLY A 17 -78.89 66.02 10.96
CA GLY A 17 -79.62 64.80 11.39
C GLY A 17 -81.07 64.68 10.88
N TYR A 18 -81.27 64.34 9.61
CA TYR A 18 -82.49 63.70 9.07
C TYR A 18 -82.03 62.86 7.86
N ASN A 19 -81.99 61.52 7.90
CA ASN A 19 -83.09 60.56 8.10
C ASN A 19 -84.14 60.62 6.98
N GLY A 20 -83.86 59.90 5.89
CA GLY A 20 -84.71 59.78 4.70
C GLY A 20 -85.12 58.33 4.45
N ASN A 21 -86.00 57.80 5.31
CA ASN A 21 -86.57 56.45 5.16
C ASN A 21 -87.25 56.27 3.79
N ILE A 22 -86.75 55.33 2.98
CA ILE A 22 -87.59 54.57 2.06
C ILE A 22 -87.70 53.18 2.68
N ALA A 23 -88.83 52.93 3.35
CA ALA A 23 -89.07 51.67 4.05
C ALA A 23 -89.20 50.49 3.06
N PRO A 24 -88.81 49.26 3.47
CA PRO A 24 -89.05 48.07 2.66
C PRO A 24 -90.56 47.87 2.44
N TRP A 25 -90.94 47.35 1.27
CA TRP A 25 -92.34 47.30 0.81
C TRP A 25 -93.09 46.05 1.31
N ASP A 26 -92.78 45.61 2.52
CA ASP A 26 -93.35 44.44 3.20
C ASP A 26 -93.88 44.85 4.57
N ASN A 27 -95.17 45.20 4.66
CA ASN A 27 -95.86 45.37 5.94
C ASN A 27 -97.40 45.29 5.83
N ARG A 28 -97.94 44.07 5.74
CA ARG A 28 -99.27 43.71 6.28
C ARG A 28 -99.19 42.30 6.91
N PRO A 29 -100.02 42.01 7.95
CA PRO A 29 -99.61 41.07 9.00
C PRO A 29 -99.89 39.58 8.72
N HIS A 30 -99.35 38.72 9.59
CA HIS A 30 -99.64 37.29 9.67
C HIS A 30 -101.13 36.98 9.96
N ASN A 31 -101.58 35.83 9.48
CA ASN A 31 -101.92 34.64 10.31
C ASN A 31 -101.59 33.42 9.42
N ASP A 32 -100.73 32.49 9.82
CA ASP A 32 -100.87 31.50 10.90
C ASP A 32 -101.92 30.41 10.57
N ASN A 33 -101.45 29.25 10.11
CA ASN A 33 -101.46 28.02 10.92
C ASN A 33 -100.68 26.84 10.27
N ASP A 34 -100.23 25.93 11.13
CA ASP A 34 -100.00 24.47 10.98
C ASP A 34 -99.38 23.93 9.67
N SER A 35 -98.15 23.40 9.59
CA SER A 35 -97.31 22.49 10.43
C SER A 35 -97.32 21.01 9.99
N ASN A 36 -96.13 20.43 9.96
CA ASN A 36 -95.83 19.02 10.29
C ASN A 36 -96.38 17.86 9.41
N ASN A 37 -95.44 17.28 8.64
CA ASN A 37 -94.91 15.91 8.82
C ASN A 37 -95.18 14.82 7.75
N SER A 38 -94.26 13.84 7.77
CA SER A 38 -94.31 12.46 7.21
C SER A 38 -94.54 12.24 5.71
N ASP A 39 -93.43 11.86 5.06
CA ASP A 39 -93.23 10.54 4.42
C ASP A 39 -94.18 9.97 3.36
N ASN A 40 -93.56 9.57 2.24
CA ASN A 40 -93.97 8.47 1.34
C ASN A 40 -95.29 8.68 0.54
N ASN A 41 -95.49 8.09 -0.64
CA ASN A 41 -94.78 6.98 -1.27
C ASN A 41 -94.85 7.06 -2.83
N ASN A 42 -94.34 6.02 -3.47
CA ASN A 42 -94.73 5.48 -4.79
C ASN A 42 -96.23 5.73 -5.18
N ASN A 43 -96.64 5.73 -6.47
CA ASN A 43 -96.12 4.92 -7.57
C ASN A 43 -96.58 5.36 -8.99
N ASN A 44 -95.69 5.22 -9.98
CA ASN A 44 -95.92 4.64 -11.33
C ASN A 44 -96.99 5.18 -12.33
N SER A 45 -96.83 4.75 -13.59
CA SER A 45 -97.85 4.58 -14.64
C SER A 45 -98.22 5.77 -15.56
N ASN A 46 -97.42 5.92 -16.62
CA ASN A 46 -97.84 5.82 -18.03
C ASN A 46 -98.97 6.70 -18.63
N ASN A 47 -98.60 7.27 -19.78
CA ASN A 47 -99.26 7.16 -21.10
C ASN A 47 -100.16 8.28 -21.68
N ASN A 48 -99.84 8.54 -22.95
CA ASN A 48 -100.72 8.82 -24.10
C ASN A 48 -101.34 10.21 -24.32
N ASP A 49 -100.73 10.87 -25.32
CA ASP A 49 -101.34 11.19 -26.63
C ASP A 49 -101.99 12.56 -26.93
N GLN A 50 -101.42 13.15 -27.99
CA GLN A 50 -102.07 13.74 -29.16
C GLN A 50 -102.65 15.17 -29.16
N ASN A 51 -102.08 15.94 -30.12
CA ASN A 51 -102.73 16.78 -31.14
C ASN A 51 -103.66 17.94 -30.71
N GLY A 52 -103.37 19.14 -31.25
CA GLY A 52 -104.29 20.29 -31.15
C GLY A 52 -103.81 21.59 -31.78
N ASN A 53 -103.72 21.65 -33.12
CA ASN A 53 -103.79 22.92 -33.86
C ASN A 53 -105.15 23.61 -33.57
N ASN A 54 -105.36 24.94 -33.67
CA ASN A 54 -104.77 25.96 -34.55
C ASN A 54 -104.98 27.40 -34.00
N ASP A 55 -104.36 28.39 -34.64
CA ASP A 55 -104.75 29.81 -34.81
C ASP A 55 -105.52 30.60 -33.72
N GLN A 56 -104.97 31.75 -33.30
CA GLN A 56 -105.28 33.04 -33.97
C GLN A 56 -104.36 34.20 -33.54
N ASN A 57 -104.20 35.18 -34.43
CA ASN A 57 -103.47 36.43 -34.19
C ASN A 57 -104.27 37.43 -33.35
N ASN A 58 -103.58 38.28 -32.58
CA ASN A 58 -103.90 39.71 -32.57
C ASN A 58 -102.68 40.57 -32.17
N ASN A 59 -102.53 41.72 -32.83
CA ASN A 59 -101.49 42.70 -32.54
C ASN A 59 -101.98 43.70 -31.47
N SER A 60 -101.14 44.01 -30.49
CA SER A 60 -101.18 45.29 -29.78
C SER A 60 -99.79 45.87 -29.63
N ASN A 61 -99.60 47.11 -30.08
CA ASN A 61 -98.47 47.93 -29.65
C ASN A 61 -98.78 48.43 -28.25
N ASP A 62 -98.01 48.00 -27.25
CA ASP A 62 -98.12 48.54 -25.90
C ASP A 62 -96.74 48.91 -25.36
N GLU A 63 -96.63 50.13 -24.81
CA GLU A 63 -95.38 50.62 -24.24
C GLU A 63 -95.17 50.00 -22.86
N THR A 64 -94.53 48.82 -22.84
CA THR A 64 -94.30 48.06 -21.60
C THR A 64 -93.57 48.91 -20.54
N LYS A 65 -94.28 49.17 -19.44
CA LYS A 65 -93.71 49.75 -18.22
C LYS A 65 -92.59 48.80 -17.72
N PRO A 66 -91.46 49.33 -17.22
CA PRO A 66 -90.40 48.49 -16.68
C PRO A 66 -90.93 47.60 -15.55
N SER A 67 -90.55 46.33 -15.60
CA SER A 67 -90.76 45.40 -14.51
C SER A 67 -89.96 45.81 -13.27
N ARG A 68 -90.34 45.29 -12.09
CA ARG A 68 -89.56 45.47 -10.85
C ARG A 68 -88.11 44.97 -10.95
N SER A 69 -87.81 44.07 -11.89
CA SER A 69 -86.44 43.61 -12.18
C SER A 69 -85.67 44.61 -13.02
N GLU A 70 -86.21 45.04 -14.17
CA GLU A 70 -85.56 46.05 -15.04
C GLU A 70 -85.29 47.37 -14.29
N GLN A 71 -86.20 47.75 -13.38
CA GLN A 71 -86.04 48.91 -12.50
C GLN A 71 -84.86 48.71 -11.51
N ARG A 72 -84.78 47.55 -10.83
CA ARG A 72 -83.70 47.23 -9.90
C ARG A 72 -82.34 47.16 -10.60
N ASP A 73 -82.28 46.48 -11.74
CA ASP A 73 -81.05 46.34 -12.52
C ASP A 73 -80.56 47.69 -13.04
N TYR A 74 -81.47 48.57 -13.45
CA TYR A 74 -81.17 49.96 -13.78
C TYR A 74 -80.60 50.71 -12.57
N ASP A 75 -81.27 50.66 -11.42
CA ASP A 75 -80.87 51.39 -10.21
C ASP A 75 -79.48 50.92 -9.72
N THR A 76 -79.22 49.60 -9.68
CA THR A 76 -77.91 49.00 -9.37
C THR A 76 -76.81 49.51 -10.30
N ILE A 77 -77.01 49.43 -11.61
CA ILE A 77 -75.99 49.86 -12.59
C ILE A 77 -75.85 51.40 -12.62
N SER A 78 -76.89 52.15 -12.23
CA SER A 78 -76.87 53.62 -12.17
C SER A 78 -75.88 54.20 -11.17
N GLN A 79 -75.42 53.41 -10.19
CA GLN A 79 -74.41 53.80 -9.22
C GLN A 79 -73.07 54.13 -9.91
N TYR A 80 -72.76 53.43 -11.01
CA TYR A 80 -71.49 53.53 -11.74
C TYR A 80 -71.50 54.59 -12.86
N LYS A 81 -72.59 55.35 -13.04
CA LYS A 81 -72.78 56.30 -14.18
C LYS A 81 -71.78 57.46 -14.24
N SER A 82 -71.19 57.85 -13.11
CA SER A 82 -70.19 58.92 -13.01
C SER A 82 -68.75 58.42 -13.23
N GLU A 83 -68.54 57.11 -13.19
CA GLU A 83 -67.23 56.48 -13.20
C GLU A 83 -66.74 56.22 -14.64
N THR A 84 -65.43 55.97 -14.79
CA THR A 84 -64.82 55.56 -16.06
C THR A 84 -64.35 54.12 -15.94
N VAL A 85 -65.00 53.22 -16.67
CA VAL A 85 -64.71 51.78 -16.68
C VAL A 85 -63.54 51.47 -17.62
N TYR A 86 -62.41 51.00 -17.12
CA TYR A 86 -61.29 50.55 -17.93
C TYR A 86 -61.51 49.12 -18.43
N VAL A 87 -61.63 48.96 -19.74
CA VAL A 87 -61.81 47.65 -20.41
C VAL A 87 -60.56 47.26 -21.21
N ARG A 88 -60.37 45.96 -21.41
CA ARG A 88 -59.24 45.41 -22.19
C ARG A 88 -59.36 45.72 -23.68
N ASN A 89 -60.55 45.54 -24.28
CA ASN A 89 -60.74 45.80 -25.70
C ASN A 89 -62.20 46.19 -26.02
N ILE A 90 -62.40 47.34 -26.68
CA ILE A 90 -63.70 47.86 -27.10
C ILE A 90 -64.45 46.94 -28.07
N ARG A 91 -63.72 46.16 -28.87
CA ARG A 91 -64.30 45.21 -29.84
C ARG A 91 -64.93 44.00 -29.17
N ILE A 92 -64.68 43.81 -27.87
CA ILE A 92 -65.20 42.71 -27.06
C ILE A 92 -66.37 43.25 -26.25
N LYS A 93 -67.54 43.33 -26.89
CA LYS A 93 -68.82 43.70 -26.23
C LYS A 93 -69.06 42.91 -24.94
N SER A 94 -68.61 41.65 -24.91
CA SER A 94 -68.72 40.77 -23.74
C SER A 94 -67.85 41.17 -22.54
N ASP A 95 -66.82 42.02 -22.67
CA ASP A 95 -66.10 42.55 -21.49
C ASP A 95 -66.91 43.63 -20.76
N ILE A 96 -67.70 44.41 -21.50
CA ILE A 96 -68.68 45.34 -20.93
C ILE A 96 -69.88 44.56 -20.35
N GLU A 97 -70.28 43.44 -20.98
CA GLU A 97 -71.33 42.58 -20.43
C GLU A 97 -70.85 41.86 -19.16
N LYS A 98 -69.60 41.42 -19.05
CA LYS A 98 -68.99 40.92 -17.79
C LYS A 98 -69.03 41.97 -16.68
N PHE A 99 -68.68 43.23 -16.98
CA PHE A 99 -68.77 44.33 -16.00
C PHE A 99 -70.19 44.44 -15.44
N ILE A 100 -71.21 44.43 -16.31
CA ILE A 100 -72.62 44.53 -15.92
C ILE A 100 -73.07 43.29 -15.14
N SER A 101 -72.75 42.08 -15.61
CA SER A 101 -73.09 40.83 -14.93
C SER A 101 -72.43 40.72 -13.55
N LYS A 102 -71.19 41.20 -13.37
CA LYS A 102 -70.52 41.25 -12.06
C LYS A 102 -71.15 42.29 -11.13
N ALA A 103 -71.47 43.47 -11.65
CA ALA A 103 -72.15 44.52 -10.89
C ALA A 103 -73.55 44.09 -10.39
N LEU A 104 -74.30 43.34 -11.21
CA LEU A 104 -75.59 42.77 -10.81
C LEU A 104 -75.43 41.62 -9.81
N SER A 105 -74.49 40.68 -10.03
CA SER A 105 -74.35 39.47 -9.21
C SER A 105 -73.73 39.69 -7.82
N VAL A 106 -73.00 40.79 -7.63
CA VAL A 106 -72.49 41.19 -6.31
C VAL A 106 -73.63 41.72 -5.42
N GLU A 107 -74.54 42.52 -5.98
CA GLU A 107 -75.69 43.12 -5.26
C GLU A 107 -76.91 42.19 -5.18
N ASN A 108 -77.11 41.27 -6.13
CA ASN A 108 -78.24 40.32 -6.15
C ASN A 108 -77.79 38.91 -6.60
N ASN A 109 -78.05 37.88 -5.80
CA ASN A 109 -77.65 36.48 -6.06
C ASN A 109 -78.40 35.76 -7.22
N ASN A 110 -78.97 36.47 -8.19
CA ASN A 110 -79.68 35.89 -9.34
C ASN A 110 -79.05 36.33 -10.67
N GLU A 111 -78.56 35.39 -11.49
CA GLU A 111 -77.72 35.71 -12.66
C GLU A 111 -78.48 36.06 -13.96
N ASN A 112 -79.79 35.83 -14.02
CA ASN A 112 -80.58 35.89 -15.26
C ASN A 112 -81.29 37.23 -15.52
N SER A 113 -80.53 38.33 -15.58
CA SER A 113 -81.05 39.64 -16.01
C SER A 113 -80.99 39.82 -17.54
N ASN A 114 -82.14 40.07 -18.17
CA ASN A 114 -82.23 40.33 -19.62
C ASN A 114 -81.85 41.78 -19.95
N PHE A 115 -80.56 42.06 -20.20
CA PHE A 115 -80.08 43.37 -20.66
C PHE A 115 -79.47 43.31 -22.07
N LYS A 116 -79.35 44.48 -22.72
CA LYS A 116 -78.73 44.64 -24.05
C LYS A 116 -77.77 45.83 -24.07
N VAL A 117 -76.49 45.58 -24.34
CA VAL A 117 -75.44 46.60 -24.45
C VAL A 117 -75.33 47.14 -25.87
N GLN A 118 -75.24 48.47 -26.00
CA GLN A 118 -74.87 49.18 -27.23
C GLN A 118 -73.64 50.06 -26.97
N VAL A 119 -72.52 49.78 -27.63
CA VAL A 119 -71.25 50.52 -27.45
C VAL A 119 -71.16 51.68 -28.47
N PHE A 120 -70.66 52.83 -28.04
CA PHE A 120 -70.47 54.03 -28.86
C PHE A 120 -68.99 54.45 -28.87
N GLU A 121 -68.20 53.79 -29.72
CA GLU A 121 -66.73 53.90 -29.71
C GLU A 121 -66.21 55.35 -29.78
N GLN A 122 -66.76 56.16 -30.69
CA GLN A 122 -66.39 57.56 -30.89
C GLN A 122 -66.66 58.45 -29.67
N LYS A 123 -67.57 58.04 -28.77
CA LYS A 123 -67.93 58.79 -27.55
C LYS A 123 -67.21 58.29 -26.29
N LYS A 124 -66.51 57.15 -26.35
CA LYS A 124 -66.01 56.42 -25.17
C LYS A 124 -67.13 56.11 -24.15
N THR A 125 -68.32 55.76 -24.63
CA THR A 125 -69.46 55.39 -23.79
C THR A 125 -70.12 54.09 -24.25
N PHE A 126 -70.75 53.38 -23.31
CA PHE A 126 -71.68 52.29 -23.62
C PHE A 126 -73.04 52.57 -22.97
N VAL A 127 -74.10 52.14 -23.65
CA VAL A 127 -75.48 52.25 -23.16
C VAL A 127 -76.01 50.86 -22.84
N VAL A 128 -76.40 50.66 -21.59
CA VAL A 128 -77.14 49.47 -21.14
C VAL A 128 -78.63 49.76 -21.31
N LYS A 129 -79.36 48.84 -21.96
CA LYS A 129 -80.82 48.85 -22.09
C LYS A 129 -81.38 47.65 -21.33
N PHE A 130 -82.42 47.86 -20.54
CA PHE A 130 -82.97 46.85 -19.64
C PHE A 130 -84.27 46.29 -20.23
N GLY A 131 -84.26 44.99 -20.54
CA GLY A 131 -85.38 44.23 -21.12
C GLY A 131 -85.99 44.82 -22.39
N SER A 132 -87.31 45.04 -22.37
CA SER A 132 -88.07 45.74 -23.42
C SER A 132 -88.43 47.17 -23.04
N SER A 133 -88.14 47.57 -21.80
CA SER A 133 -88.46 48.89 -21.28
C SER A 133 -87.71 50.05 -21.97
N LYS A 134 -88.16 51.28 -21.71
CA LYS A 134 -87.46 52.51 -22.11
C LYS A 134 -86.24 52.84 -21.22
N LEU A 135 -85.94 52.05 -20.18
CA LEU A 135 -84.81 52.31 -19.28
C LEU A 135 -83.48 52.11 -20.01
N ARG A 136 -82.64 53.16 -19.98
CA ARG A 136 -81.30 53.16 -20.58
C ARG A 136 -80.34 53.97 -19.73
N LEU A 137 -79.12 53.46 -19.53
CA LEU A 137 -78.06 54.14 -18.81
C LEU A 137 -76.80 54.23 -19.68
N GLU A 138 -76.18 55.41 -19.78
CA GLU A 138 -74.91 55.63 -20.47
C GLU A 138 -73.77 55.71 -19.43
N ILE A 139 -72.73 54.89 -19.60
CA ILE A 139 -71.53 54.84 -18.74
C ILE A 139 -70.29 55.13 -19.59
N LYS A 140 -69.29 55.81 -19.02
CA LYS A 140 -68.01 56.09 -19.68
C LYS A 140 -67.07 54.90 -19.55
N TYR A 141 -66.23 54.69 -20.57
CA TYR A 141 -65.17 53.70 -20.52
C TYR A 141 -63.86 54.23 -21.11
N GLU A 142 -62.74 53.61 -20.78
CA GLU A 142 -61.48 53.76 -21.51
C GLU A 142 -60.83 52.40 -21.78
N LEU A 143 -59.83 52.38 -22.66
CA LEU A 143 -58.97 51.21 -22.83
C LEU A 143 -57.88 51.21 -21.76
N ARG A 144 -57.58 50.03 -21.19
CA ARG A 144 -56.34 49.84 -20.45
C ARG A 144 -55.12 50.11 -21.35
N LYS A 145 -54.06 50.65 -20.76
CA LYS A 145 -52.75 50.85 -21.41
C LYS A 145 -51.84 49.66 -21.08
N ASN A 146 -51.15 49.13 -22.08
CA ASN A 146 -50.01 48.25 -21.81
C ASN A 146 -48.92 49.02 -21.03
N VAL A 147 -48.36 48.39 -19.99
CA VAL A 147 -47.39 49.04 -19.09
C VAL A 147 -46.05 49.36 -19.78
N ILE A 148 -45.59 48.50 -20.69
CA ILE A 148 -44.35 48.68 -21.45
C ILE A 148 -44.50 49.87 -22.42
N ASP A 149 -45.63 49.93 -23.14
CA ASP A 149 -45.96 51.07 -24.01
C ASP A 149 -46.06 52.38 -23.22
N TYR A 150 -46.58 52.34 -21.98
CA TYR A 150 -46.63 53.53 -21.14
C TYR A 150 -45.23 54.05 -20.80
N ILE A 151 -44.40 53.19 -20.21
CA ILE A 151 -43.03 53.50 -19.77
C ILE A 151 -42.18 53.99 -20.96
N LYS A 152 -42.29 53.34 -22.12
CA LYS A 152 -41.58 53.70 -23.36
C LYS A 152 -41.95 55.10 -23.88
N ASN A 153 -43.24 55.44 -23.90
CA ASN A 153 -43.73 56.69 -24.49
C ASN A 153 -43.58 57.92 -23.57
N ASP A 154 -43.84 57.79 -22.25
CA ASP A 154 -43.71 58.93 -21.32
C ASP A 154 -42.23 59.24 -20.98
N LEU A 155 -41.39 58.21 -20.75
CA LEU A 155 -40.04 58.38 -20.19
C LEU A 155 -38.93 58.51 -21.24
N LYS A 156 -39.21 58.23 -22.53
CA LYS A 156 -38.24 58.31 -23.65
C LYS A 156 -37.00 57.42 -23.48
N LEU A 157 -37.10 56.36 -22.68
CA LEU A 157 -36.01 55.41 -22.41
C LEU A 157 -35.67 54.65 -23.70
N LYS A 158 -34.40 54.76 -24.14
CA LYS A 158 -33.98 54.30 -25.49
C LYS A 158 -33.85 52.78 -25.65
N MET A 159 -33.66 52.05 -24.55
CA MET A 159 -33.43 50.60 -24.57
C MET A 159 -34.19 49.96 -23.40
N ILE A 160 -35.43 49.57 -23.67
CA ILE A 160 -36.20 48.62 -22.87
C ILE A 160 -36.40 47.41 -23.78
N ASP A 161 -35.87 46.26 -23.37
CA ASP A 161 -36.22 44.99 -23.99
C ASP A 161 -37.64 44.62 -23.57
N PHE A 162 -38.41 43.97 -24.44
CA PHE A 162 -39.87 44.04 -24.42
C PHE A 162 -40.51 43.63 -23.08
N ASP A 163 -39.87 42.75 -22.31
CA ASP A 163 -40.35 42.29 -20.99
C ASP A 163 -39.44 42.69 -19.81
N THR A 164 -38.37 43.48 -19.98
CA THR A 164 -37.37 43.76 -18.92
C THR A 164 -36.83 45.20 -18.89
N LEU A 165 -36.80 45.78 -17.70
CA LEU A 165 -36.12 47.02 -17.33
C LEU A 165 -34.93 46.71 -16.38
N ASP A 166 -33.73 47.16 -16.73
CA ASP A 166 -32.56 47.10 -15.84
C ASP A 166 -32.37 48.45 -15.13
N LEU A 167 -32.05 48.43 -13.83
CA LEU A 167 -31.81 49.59 -12.99
C LEU A 167 -30.35 49.78 -12.59
N GLU A 168 -29.46 48.93 -13.10
CA GLU A 168 -28.03 48.85 -12.76
C GLU A 168 -27.80 48.54 -11.26
N THR A 169 -26.73 49.08 -10.66
CA THR A 169 -26.37 48.83 -9.26
C THR A 169 -27.12 49.75 -8.30
N LEU A 170 -27.70 49.19 -7.23
CA LEU A 170 -28.49 49.93 -6.23
C LEU A 170 -28.15 49.50 -4.78
N ASP A 171 -28.10 50.44 -3.83
CA ASP A 171 -28.01 50.15 -2.38
C ASP A 171 -29.36 49.72 -1.77
N VAL A 172 -30.06 48.78 -2.43
CA VAL A 172 -31.36 48.25 -1.94
C VAL A 172 -31.22 47.33 -0.74
N GLY A 173 -30.05 46.71 -0.53
CA GLY A 173 -29.75 45.90 0.67
C GLY A 173 -30.90 44.98 1.08
N ARG A 174 -31.42 45.17 2.30
CA ARG A 174 -32.68 44.56 2.78
C ARG A 174 -33.87 45.54 2.80
N ASP A 175 -33.68 46.78 2.35
CA ASP A 175 -34.65 47.86 2.39
C ASP A 175 -35.06 48.28 0.97
N TYR A 176 -36.19 47.77 0.53
CA TYR A 176 -36.75 48.07 -0.79
C TYR A 176 -37.25 49.51 -0.93
N SER A 177 -37.26 50.36 0.12
CA SER A 177 -37.67 51.77 0.05
C SER A 177 -37.00 52.52 -1.11
N LYS A 178 -35.70 52.27 -1.34
CA LYS A 178 -34.91 52.87 -2.43
C LYS A 178 -35.29 52.34 -3.80
N LEU A 179 -35.74 51.08 -3.89
CA LEU A 179 -36.26 50.51 -5.13
C LEU A 179 -37.61 51.16 -5.48
N TYR A 180 -38.54 51.25 -4.52
CA TYR A 180 -39.79 52.00 -4.72
C TYR A 180 -39.53 53.45 -5.09
N LYS A 181 -38.52 54.08 -4.46
CA LYS A 181 -38.12 55.45 -4.78
C LYS A 181 -37.68 55.58 -6.24
N LYS A 182 -36.74 54.76 -6.69
CA LYS A 182 -36.27 54.80 -8.10
C LYS A 182 -37.41 54.50 -9.08
N LEU A 183 -38.28 53.55 -8.76
CA LEU A 183 -39.43 53.21 -9.61
C LEU A 183 -40.48 54.34 -9.67
N LYS A 184 -40.94 54.87 -8.53
CA LYS A 184 -42.03 55.88 -8.48
C LYS A 184 -41.55 57.32 -8.68
N GLU A 185 -40.49 57.74 -7.99
CA GLU A 185 -40.03 59.14 -8.05
C GLU A 185 -39.22 59.44 -9.31
N GLU A 186 -38.27 58.58 -9.69
CA GLU A 186 -37.42 58.81 -10.86
C GLU A 186 -38.09 58.31 -12.15
N LEU A 187 -38.56 57.06 -12.16
CA LEU A 187 -39.08 56.38 -13.34
C LEU A 187 -40.61 56.42 -13.50
N LYS A 188 -41.31 57.20 -12.66
CA LYS A 188 -42.77 57.46 -12.74
C LYS A 188 -43.64 56.21 -12.92
N PHE A 189 -43.29 55.10 -12.27
CA PHE A 189 -44.15 53.93 -12.19
C PHE A 189 -45.50 54.30 -11.55
N PRO A 190 -46.61 53.66 -11.96
CA PRO A 190 -47.94 53.93 -11.41
C PRO A 190 -47.98 53.91 -9.88
N GLU A 191 -48.45 55.02 -9.29
CA GLU A 191 -48.41 55.24 -7.83
C GLU A 191 -49.15 54.16 -7.03
N MET A 192 -50.18 53.57 -7.63
CA MET A 192 -51.00 52.45 -7.13
C MET A 192 -50.21 51.19 -6.72
N ILE A 193 -48.98 50.99 -7.22
CA ILE A 193 -48.24 49.74 -6.99
C ILE A 193 -47.82 49.61 -5.52
N SER A 194 -48.28 48.54 -4.85
CA SER A 194 -47.95 48.19 -3.46
C SER A 194 -46.76 47.23 -3.36
N GLU A 195 -46.03 47.27 -2.25
CA GLU A 195 -45.02 46.27 -1.86
C GLU A 195 -45.60 44.84 -1.78
N SER A 196 -46.90 44.71 -1.48
CA SER A 196 -47.58 43.42 -1.45
C SER A 196 -47.81 42.78 -2.83
N TRP A 197 -47.56 43.48 -3.94
CA TRP A 197 -47.83 43.00 -5.31
C TRP A 197 -46.63 42.28 -5.98
N PHE A 198 -45.65 41.86 -5.18
CA PHE A 198 -44.33 41.47 -5.64
C PHE A 198 -44.21 39.95 -5.81
N ASN A 199 -44.44 39.45 -7.03
CA ASN A 199 -44.14 38.05 -7.36
C ASN A 199 -42.62 37.86 -7.45
N LYS A 200 -42.08 37.07 -6.51
CA LYS A 200 -40.66 36.78 -6.37
C LYS A 200 -40.20 35.67 -7.32
N ASP A 201 -40.16 35.96 -8.61
CA ASP A 201 -39.33 35.18 -9.51
C ASP A 201 -37.86 35.37 -9.11
N SER A 202 -37.25 34.34 -8.54
CA SER A 202 -35.81 34.29 -8.25
C SER A 202 -35.11 33.50 -9.34
N ASP A 203 -34.12 34.11 -10.01
CA ASP A 203 -33.08 33.36 -10.73
C ASP A 203 -31.92 33.18 -9.77
N PHE A 204 -31.37 31.97 -9.75
CA PHE A 204 -30.30 31.57 -8.83
C PHE A 204 -28.96 31.60 -9.56
N ASP A 205 -27.92 32.13 -8.91
CA ASP A 205 -26.54 31.71 -9.18
C ASP A 205 -26.20 30.51 -8.27
N LYS A 206 -25.18 29.73 -8.61
CA LYS A 206 -24.94 28.41 -8.03
C LYS A 206 -24.44 28.41 -6.60
N ASP A 207 -23.70 29.45 -6.21
CA ASP A 207 -23.03 29.56 -4.91
C ASP A 207 -23.63 30.67 -4.00
N TYR A 208 -24.45 31.57 -4.57
CA TYR A 208 -25.00 32.74 -3.87
C TYR A 208 -26.49 32.95 -4.15
N ASN A 209 -27.28 33.10 -3.10
CA ASN A 209 -28.71 33.41 -3.15
C ASN A 209 -28.95 34.87 -2.77
N TYR A 210 -29.23 35.75 -3.74
CA TYR A 210 -29.80 37.08 -3.49
C TYR A 210 -30.81 37.47 -4.56
N MET A 211 -31.85 38.22 -4.17
CA MET A 211 -32.87 38.69 -5.09
C MET A 211 -32.33 39.87 -5.91
N ASN A 212 -32.11 39.65 -7.21
CA ASN A 212 -31.60 40.61 -8.19
C ASN A 212 -32.64 40.98 -9.27
N LYS A 213 -33.83 40.39 -9.22
CA LYS A 213 -34.94 40.66 -10.14
C LYS A 213 -36.29 40.58 -9.41
N ILE A 214 -37.30 41.23 -9.97
CA ILE A 214 -38.69 41.25 -9.50
C ILE A 214 -39.61 41.26 -10.71
N LEU A 215 -40.65 40.41 -10.72
CA LEU A 215 -41.68 40.42 -11.76
C LEU A 215 -42.92 41.21 -11.29
N PHE A 216 -43.27 42.24 -12.05
CA PHE A 216 -44.55 42.94 -11.97
C PHE A 216 -45.49 42.39 -13.04
N ASN A 217 -46.44 41.55 -12.64
CA ASN A 217 -47.46 41.03 -13.55
C ASN A 217 -48.82 41.69 -13.25
N PHE A 218 -49.11 42.77 -13.97
CA PHE A 218 -50.33 43.55 -13.76
C PHE A 218 -51.59 42.74 -14.09
N ASP A 219 -51.53 41.83 -15.06
CA ASP A 219 -52.65 40.95 -15.42
C ASP A 219 -53.04 40.03 -14.25
N ASP A 220 -52.08 39.39 -13.59
CA ASP A 220 -52.34 38.47 -12.45
C ASP A 220 -52.74 39.24 -11.18
N ILE A 221 -52.12 40.41 -10.94
CA ILE A 221 -52.44 41.28 -9.77
C ILE A 221 -53.94 41.58 -9.74
N TYR A 222 -54.54 41.95 -10.88
CA TYR A 222 -55.97 42.24 -10.94
C TYR A 222 -56.85 40.98 -11.02
N ALA A 223 -56.34 39.85 -11.53
CA ALA A 223 -57.10 38.60 -11.59
C ALA A 223 -57.45 38.03 -10.19
N ASN A 224 -56.55 38.14 -9.22
CA ASN A 224 -56.79 37.67 -7.85
C ASN A 224 -57.91 38.44 -7.12
N TYR A 225 -58.21 39.68 -7.52
CA TYR A 225 -59.33 40.46 -6.96
C TYR A 225 -60.71 39.98 -7.44
N ASP A 226 -60.80 39.16 -8.51
CA ASP A 226 -62.08 38.72 -9.07
C ASP A 226 -62.80 37.69 -8.15
N GLN A 227 -62.09 37.10 -7.18
CA GLN A 227 -62.64 36.13 -6.23
C GLN A 227 -63.31 36.77 -5.00
N ASP A 228 -62.94 38.00 -4.62
CA ASP A 228 -63.53 38.69 -3.45
C ASP A 228 -64.61 39.67 -3.91
N ARG A 229 -65.85 39.45 -3.45
CA ARG A 229 -67.01 40.28 -3.79
C ARG A 229 -66.87 41.74 -3.35
N SER A 230 -66.00 42.05 -2.39
CA SER A 230 -65.85 43.41 -1.84
C SER A 230 -65.11 44.40 -2.77
N ASN A 231 -64.18 43.91 -3.60
CA ASN A 231 -63.23 44.76 -4.33
C ASN A 231 -63.27 44.62 -5.86
N TRP A 232 -64.24 43.86 -6.40
CA TRP A 232 -64.37 43.58 -7.83
C TRP A 232 -64.34 44.82 -8.74
N PHE A 233 -64.82 45.98 -8.26
CA PHE A 233 -64.91 47.19 -9.07
C PHE A 233 -63.55 47.85 -9.32
N GLU A 234 -62.55 47.62 -8.45
CA GLU A 234 -61.20 48.17 -8.65
C GLU A 234 -60.49 47.56 -9.86
N TYR A 235 -60.80 46.31 -10.24
CA TYR A 235 -60.40 45.75 -11.54
C TYR A 235 -60.81 46.68 -12.69
N TYR A 236 -62.04 47.20 -12.63
CA TYR A 236 -62.63 48.06 -13.66
C TYR A 236 -62.28 49.54 -13.52
N LYS A 237 -61.61 49.97 -12.44
CA LYS A 237 -61.05 51.33 -12.30
C LYS A 237 -59.59 51.45 -12.72
N ASN A 238 -58.85 50.34 -12.80
CA ASN A 238 -57.41 50.38 -13.00
C ASN A 238 -56.96 50.39 -14.46
N LYS A 239 -55.93 51.22 -14.71
CA LYS A 239 -55.56 51.76 -16.03
C LYS A 239 -54.57 50.93 -16.84
N PHE A 240 -53.89 49.95 -16.23
CA PHE A 240 -52.73 49.27 -16.83
C PHE A 240 -52.91 47.76 -16.98
N GLU A 241 -52.26 47.17 -17.99
CA GLU A 241 -52.18 45.72 -18.21
C GLU A 241 -50.81 45.29 -18.77
N GLY A 242 -50.55 43.98 -18.77
CA GLY A 242 -49.29 43.36 -19.20
C GLY A 242 -48.32 43.02 -18.06
N LYS A 243 -47.07 42.73 -18.41
CA LYS A 243 -46.00 42.29 -17.49
C LYS A 243 -44.75 43.13 -17.65
N LEU A 244 -43.91 43.17 -16.61
CA LEU A 244 -42.62 43.84 -16.62
C LEU A 244 -41.68 43.23 -15.57
N ASN A 245 -40.51 42.76 -16.00
CA ASN A 245 -39.42 42.40 -15.10
C ASN A 245 -38.60 43.65 -14.77
N VAL A 246 -38.21 43.81 -13.51
CA VAL A 246 -37.23 44.82 -13.08
C VAL A 246 -36.00 44.07 -12.54
N LYS A 247 -34.83 44.34 -13.11
CA LYS A 247 -33.54 43.79 -12.69
C LYS A 247 -32.67 44.86 -12.03
N PHE A 248 -31.84 44.47 -11.07
CA PHE A 248 -30.89 45.33 -10.38
C PHE A 248 -29.78 44.49 -9.74
N LEU A 249 -28.59 45.08 -9.57
CA LEU A 249 -27.51 44.48 -8.79
C LEU A 249 -27.42 45.15 -7.41
N PRO A 250 -27.54 44.44 -6.27
CA PRO A 250 -27.34 45.06 -4.98
C PRO A 250 -25.89 45.56 -4.80
N GLU A 251 -25.70 46.74 -4.23
CA GLU A 251 -24.38 47.24 -3.82
C GLU A 251 -23.83 46.43 -2.63
N LYS A 252 -24.68 46.21 -1.62
CA LYS A 252 -24.38 45.40 -0.42
C LYS A 252 -24.91 43.97 -0.61
N ARG A 253 -24.07 43.09 -1.16
CA ARG A 253 -24.38 41.68 -1.41
C ARG A 253 -23.28 40.75 -0.88
N ILE A 254 -23.64 39.50 -0.59
CA ILE A 254 -22.77 38.58 0.17
C ILE A 254 -21.49 38.16 -0.58
N ASP A 255 -21.52 38.08 -1.92
CA ASP A 255 -20.39 37.74 -2.80
C ASP A 255 -19.22 38.74 -2.79
N ILE A 256 -19.48 39.99 -2.39
CA ILE A 256 -18.39 40.99 -2.23
C ILE A 256 -17.72 40.92 -0.85
N LEU A 257 -18.20 40.04 0.04
CA LEU A 257 -17.66 39.82 1.38
C LEU A 257 -16.99 38.45 1.58
N VAL A 258 -17.44 37.42 0.86
CA VAL A 258 -16.95 36.05 0.96
C VAL A 258 -16.94 35.38 -0.42
N ASP A 259 -16.21 34.28 -0.56
CA ASP A 259 -16.19 33.46 -1.77
C ASP A 259 -16.08 31.95 -1.46
N LYS A 260 -15.86 31.17 -2.52
CA LYS A 260 -15.76 29.72 -2.51
C LYS A 260 -14.73 29.12 -1.54
N ASP A 261 -13.79 29.88 -0.97
CA ASP A 261 -12.91 29.33 0.09
C ASP A 261 -13.75 28.79 1.26
N LEU A 262 -14.94 29.35 1.50
CA LEU A 262 -15.91 28.85 2.48
C LEU A 262 -16.31 27.37 2.25
N SER A 263 -16.27 26.84 1.02
CA SER A 263 -16.56 25.41 0.77
C SER A 263 -15.45 24.47 1.28
N MET A 264 -14.26 25.02 1.56
CA MET A 264 -13.10 24.31 2.11
C MET A 264 -13.07 24.38 3.65
N THR A 265 -14.20 24.70 4.30
CA THR A 265 -14.24 24.91 5.76
C THR A 265 -14.72 23.70 6.57
N GLN A 266 -14.10 23.53 7.74
CA GLN A 266 -14.52 22.54 8.73
C GLN A 266 -15.83 22.94 9.42
N ARG A 267 -16.57 21.96 9.98
CA ARG A 267 -17.93 22.13 10.52
C ARG A 267 -18.13 23.22 11.59
N ASN A 268 -17.06 23.75 12.19
CA ASN A 268 -17.10 24.67 13.33
C ASN A 268 -16.69 26.12 12.99
N LEU A 269 -16.94 26.57 11.75
CA LEU A 269 -16.62 27.92 11.26
C LEU A 269 -17.35 29.03 12.06
N LYS A 270 -16.63 30.06 12.53
CA LYS A 270 -17.21 31.19 13.28
C LYS A 270 -17.15 32.50 12.51
N SER A 271 -18.01 33.44 12.91
CA SER A 271 -18.04 34.83 12.41
C SER A 271 -16.66 35.51 12.41
N SER A 272 -15.91 35.32 13.50
CA SER A 272 -14.55 35.82 13.68
C SER A 272 -13.55 35.32 12.64
N ASP A 273 -13.79 34.12 12.12
CA ASP A 273 -12.83 33.36 11.35
C ASP A 273 -12.90 33.77 9.90
N ILE A 274 -14.13 33.88 9.39
CA ILE A 274 -14.49 34.51 8.11
C ILE A 274 -13.87 35.91 8.07
N TYR A 275 -14.11 36.72 9.11
CA TYR A 275 -13.53 38.06 9.17
C TYR A 275 -12.00 38.08 9.10
N ASN A 276 -11.31 37.28 9.93
CA ASN A 276 -9.84 37.28 9.98
C ASN A 276 -9.21 36.86 8.65
N HIS A 277 -9.86 35.96 7.89
CA HIS A 277 -9.43 35.52 6.57
C HIS A 277 -9.61 36.63 5.53
N TYR A 278 -10.86 37.06 5.31
CA TYR A 278 -11.21 37.95 4.21
C TYR A 278 -10.77 39.41 4.40
N VAL A 279 -10.65 39.92 5.63
CA VAL A 279 -10.14 41.29 5.87
C VAL A 279 -8.70 41.49 5.38
N ASN A 280 -7.94 40.39 5.27
CA ASN A 280 -6.56 40.39 4.79
C ASN A 280 -6.43 39.91 3.32
N LYS A 281 -7.46 39.26 2.75
CA LYS A 281 -7.46 38.74 1.38
C LYS A 281 -7.52 39.89 0.37
N THR A 282 -6.58 39.91 -0.58
CA THR A 282 -6.30 41.06 -1.47
C THR A 282 -7.55 41.68 -2.09
N ASN A 283 -8.44 40.86 -2.66
CA ASN A 283 -9.62 41.32 -3.41
C ASN A 283 -10.80 41.74 -2.51
N PHE A 284 -10.71 41.52 -1.20
CA PHE A 284 -11.80 41.76 -0.23
C PHE A 284 -11.48 42.90 0.74
N LYS A 285 -10.20 43.14 1.04
CA LYS A 285 -9.72 44.17 1.96
C LYS A 285 -10.35 45.56 1.74
N GLU A 286 -10.52 45.98 0.48
CA GLU A 286 -11.15 47.26 0.14
C GLU A 286 -12.65 47.29 0.48
N ASN A 287 -13.39 46.22 0.17
CA ASN A 287 -14.81 46.08 0.56
C ASN A 287 -14.97 46.06 2.08
N TYR A 288 -14.10 45.34 2.80
CA TYR A 288 -14.12 45.28 4.26
C TYR A 288 -13.91 46.65 4.89
N SER A 289 -13.03 47.48 4.32
CA SER A 289 -12.83 48.87 4.73
C SER A 289 -14.01 49.78 4.33
N ARG A 290 -14.48 49.70 3.08
CA ARG A 290 -15.57 50.53 2.53
C ARG A 290 -16.86 50.37 3.32
N TYR A 291 -17.26 49.13 3.59
CA TYR A 291 -18.52 48.81 4.27
C TYR A 291 -18.37 48.59 5.78
N LYS A 292 -17.18 48.88 6.34
CA LYS A 292 -16.86 48.79 7.79
C LYS A 292 -17.26 47.45 8.41
N ILE A 293 -16.81 46.37 7.78
CA ILE A 293 -17.22 45.01 8.14
C ILE A 293 -16.72 44.65 9.56
N GLU A 294 -17.60 44.04 10.34
CA GLU A 294 -17.39 43.71 11.75
C GLU A 294 -16.90 42.26 11.94
N LYS A 295 -16.00 42.07 12.91
CA LYS A 295 -15.49 40.73 13.29
C LYS A 295 -16.56 39.75 13.77
N ASN A 296 -17.67 40.26 14.30
CA ASN A 296 -18.83 39.48 14.73
C ASN A 296 -20.08 39.87 13.89
N GLY A 297 -19.90 40.07 12.58
CA GLY A 297 -20.97 40.49 11.67
C GLY A 297 -21.58 39.38 10.81
N PHE A 298 -20.84 38.29 10.55
CA PHE A 298 -21.37 37.12 9.86
C PHE A 298 -22.25 36.29 10.78
N VAL A 299 -23.37 35.81 10.26
CA VAL A 299 -24.19 34.75 10.87
C VAL A 299 -23.96 33.49 10.05
N VAL A 300 -23.44 32.46 10.72
CA VAL A 300 -23.13 31.15 10.13
C VAL A 300 -24.17 30.17 10.64
N ASP A 301 -24.92 29.57 9.72
CA ASP A 301 -25.83 28.46 9.99
C ASP A 301 -25.20 27.18 9.41
N SER A 302 -24.67 26.35 10.31
CA SER A 302 -23.96 25.12 10.00
C SER A 302 -24.90 23.92 10.19
N SER A 303 -25.79 23.72 9.24
CA SER A 303 -26.69 22.57 9.23
C SER A 303 -25.93 21.26 8.98
N TYR A 304 -26.62 20.12 9.05
CA TYR A 304 -25.97 18.82 8.83
C TYR A 304 -25.52 18.59 7.37
N TYR A 305 -26.14 19.31 6.42
CA TYR A 305 -26.00 19.15 4.98
C TYR A 305 -25.37 20.38 4.30
N ASP A 306 -25.85 21.57 4.63
CA ASP A 306 -25.45 22.82 3.98
C ASP A 306 -24.79 23.80 4.96
N LEU A 307 -23.75 24.48 4.47
CA LEU A 307 -23.18 25.66 5.12
C LEU A 307 -23.86 26.90 4.52
N LYS A 308 -24.55 27.68 5.36
CA LYS A 308 -25.18 28.95 4.97
C LYS A 308 -24.53 30.12 5.70
N VAL A 309 -23.95 31.06 4.98
CA VAL A 309 -23.30 32.26 5.53
C VAL A 309 -24.06 33.50 5.06
N THR A 310 -24.52 34.30 6.03
CA THR A 310 -25.09 35.64 5.80
C THR A 310 -24.28 36.69 6.54
N TYR A 311 -24.48 37.96 6.21
CA TYR A 311 -23.92 39.09 6.96
C TYR A 311 -25.06 40.00 7.47
N LYS A 312 -24.92 40.54 8.68
CA LYS A 312 -25.88 41.49 9.29
C LYS A 312 -25.76 42.88 8.63
N ASN A 313 -26.53 43.87 9.09
CA ASN A 313 -26.46 45.28 8.64
C ASN A 313 -26.56 45.44 7.10
N ASP A 314 -27.78 45.50 6.58
CA ASP A 314 -28.15 45.77 5.18
C ASP A 314 -27.71 44.78 4.09
N PHE A 315 -26.70 43.94 4.29
CA PHE A 315 -26.25 43.02 3.23
C PHE A 315 -27.34 42.02 2.84
N LEU A 316 -27.54 41.88 1.52
CA LEU A 316 -28.52 40.97 0.93
C LEU A 316 -27.90 39.62 0.58
N GLY A 317 -28.67 38.58 0.89
CA GLY A 317 -28.42 37.21 0.47
C GLY A 317 -27.59 36.36 1.40
N ASP A 318 -27.44 35.11 0.98
CA ASP A 318 -26.60 34.08 1.60
C ASP A 318 -25.67 33.43 0.59
N PHE A 319 -24.45 33.14 1.03
CA PHE A 319 -23.62 32.13 0.40
C PHE A 319 -24.08 30.77 0.94
N ALA A 320 -24.40 29.84 0.05
CA ALA A 320 -24.91 28.53 0.43
C ALA A 320 -24.25 27.44 -0.41
N THR A 321 -23.61 26.48 0.25
CA THR A 321 -23.02 25.31 -0.43
C THR A 321 -23.70 24.04 0.00
N ASN A 322 -24.29 23.32 -0.96
CA ASN A 322 -24.48 21.87 -0.84
C ASN A 322 -23.10 21.24 -0.52
N ARG A 323 -22.98 20.46 0.56
CA ARG A 323 -21.73 19.71 0.85
C ARG A 323 -21.56 18.49 -0.05
N ASP A 324 -21.32 18.72 -1.33
CA ASP A 324 -20.45 17.83 -2.08
C ASP A 324 -19.05 17.93 -1.46
N ASN A 325 -18.62 16.88 -0.75
CA ASN A 325 -17.31 16.83 -0.07
C ASN A 325 -16.13 16.67 -1.06
N SER A 326 -16.21 17.32 -2.23
CA SER A 326 -15.25 17.26 -3.34
C SER A 326 -14.13 18.31 -3.25
N TYR A 327 -14.27 19.30 -2.35
CA TYR A 327 -13.30 20.36 -2.13
C TYR A 327 -12.33 20.09 -0.97
N LEU A 328 -12.75 19.31 0.04
CA LEU A 328 -11.88 18.82 1.12
C LEU A 328 -11.13 17.57 0.67
N ILE A 329 -9.86 17.45 1.08
CA ILE A 329 -8.99 16.31 0.77
C ILE A 329 -8.66 15.57 2.06
N ASP A 330 -9.21 14.37 2.22
CA ASP A 330 -8.90 13.47 3.34
C ASP A 330 -7.61 12.72 2.99
N LEU A 331 -6.49 13.17 3.55
CA LEU A 331 -5.17 12.61 3.26
C LEU A 331 -5.16 11.09 3.51
N SER A 332 -5.88 10.61 4.52
CA SER A 332 -5.90 9.20 4.95
C SER A 332 -6.59 8.23 3.97
N ARG A 333 -7.37 8.78 3.03
CA ARG A 333 -8.18 8.08 2.03
C ARG A 333 -7.75 8.41 0.60
N ASP A 334 -7.46 9.68 0.33
CA ASP A 334 -7.32 10.20 -1.03
C ASP A 334 -5.89 10.11 -1.59
N ILE A 335 -4.90 9.83 -0.74
CA ILE A 335 -3.49 9.59 -1.08
C ILE A 335 -3.16 8.11 -0.92
N SER A 336 -2.40 7.54 -1.86
CA SER A 336 -1.95 6.15 -1.82
C SER A 336 -1.12 5.86 -0.57
N LYS A 337 -1.36 4.69 0.05
CA LYS A 337 -0.54 4.19 1.19
C LYS A 337 0.76 3.51 0.73
N VAL A 338 1.04 3.54 -0.57
CA VAL A 338 2.24 3.02 -1.21
C VAL A 338 2.67 3.99 -2.31
N ILE A 339 3.88 4.54 -2.20
CA ILE A 339 4.48 5.43 -3.21
C ILE A 339 5.71 4.75 -3.79
N ASP A 340 5.78 4.65 -5.11
CA ASP A 340 6.88 4.02 -5.82
C ASP A 340 7.90 5.05 -6.38
N ASN A 341 9.10 4.55 -6.66
CA ASN A 341 10.12 5.22 -7.46
C ASN A 341 10.57 4.25 -8.56
N ASN A 342 10.05 4.43 -9.78
CA ASN A 342 10.39 3.60 -10.93
C ASN A 342 11.47 4.23 -11.83
N THR A 343 12.29 5.16 -11.30
CA THR A 343 13.35 5.82 -12.09
C THR A 343 14.64 5.00 -12.22
N GLY A 344 14.81 3.96 -11.39
CA GLY A 344 16.08 3.24 -11.24
C GLY A 344 17.18 4.00 -10.48
N ILE A 345 17.00 5.30 -10.19
CA ILE A 345 18.03 6.13 -9.54
C ILE A 345 17.87 6.06 -8.01
N TYR A 346 18.69 5.26 -7.35
CA TYR A 346 18.68 5.12 -5.88
C TYR A 346 19.19 6.36 -5.14
N GLU A 347 20.13 7.10 -5.75
CA GLU A 347 20.82 8.26 -5.15
C GLU A 347 19.90 9.46 -4.91
N ASN A 348 18.68 9.44 -5.46
CA ASN A 348 17.72 10.54 -5.37
C ASN A 348 16.32 10.08 -4.89
N ASN A 349 16.22 8.88 -4.28
CA ASN A 349 14.99 8.26 -3.77
C ASN A 349 14.08 9.26 -3.04
N VAL A 350 14.61 9.94 -2.03
CA VAL A 350 13.87 10.89 -1.19
C VAL A 350 13.21 12.01 -2.01
N ALA A 351 13.90 12.59 -3.00
CA ALA A 351 13.34 13.66 -3.81
C ALA A 351 12.28 13.15 -4.79
N VAL A 352 12.47 11.96 -5.37
CA VAL A 352 11.50 11.35 -6.28
C VAL A 352 10.21 10.99 -5.54
N TRP A 353 10.29 10.30 -4.39
CA TRP A 353 9.11 10.02 -3.59
C TRP A 353 8.41 11.30 -3.13
N ARG A 354 9.15 12.34 -2.71
CA ARG A 354 8.55 13.62 -2.32
C ARG A 354 7.82 14.26 -3.48
N LYS A 355 8.38 14.23 -4.69
CA LYS A 355 7.73 14.71 -5.91
C LYS A 355 6.46 13.89 -6.20
N ASN A 356 6.52 12.56 -6.11
CA ASN A 356 5.38 11.69 -6.42
C ASN A 356 4.22 11.92 -5.43
N ILE A 357 4.50 12.08 -4.13
CA ILE A 357 3.51 12.49 -3.12
C ILE A 357 2.90 13.87 -3.49
N ILE A 358 3.72 14.85 -3.86
CA ILE A 358 3.24 16.18 -4.25
C ILE A 358 2.36 16.12 -5.51
N GLU A 359 2.73 15.35 -6.53
CA GLU A 359 1.92 15.19 -7.75
C GLU A 359 0.61 14.44 -7.46
N GLU A 360 0.57 13.47 -6.55
CA GLU A 360 -0.68 12.82 -6.14
C GLU A 360 -1.60 13.78 -5.36
N VAL A 361 -1.06 14.50 -4.37
CA VAL A 361 -1.81 15.54 -3.63
C VAL A 361 -2.34 16.61 -4.61
N LYS A 362 -1.53 17.03 -5.58
CA LYS A 362 -1.89 18.00 -6.62
C LYS A 362 -2.95 17.47 -7.59
N ALA A 363 -2.90 16.21 -7.98
CA ALA A 363 -3.92 15.59 -8.84
C ALA A 363 -5.30 15.53 -8.16
N LYS A 364 -5.33 15.37 -6.82
CA LYS A 364 -6.56 15.36 -6.01
C LYS A 364 -7.06 16.78 -5.71
N SER A 365 -6.20 17.63 -5.17
CA SER A 365 -6.53 18.99 -4.71
C SER A 365 -6.69 20.01 -5.84
N LYS A 366 -5.93 19.86 -6.95
CA LYS A 366 -5.69 20.85 -8.01
C LYS A 366 -4.86 22.07 -7.57
N ASP A 367 -4.21 22.02 -6.41
CA ASP A 367 -3.42 23.13 -5.87
C ASP A 367 -2.00 23.18 -6.45
N SER A 368 -1.35 24.33 -6.34
CA SER A 368 0.07 24.47 -6.69
C SER A 368 0.98 23.71 -5.71
N THR A 369 2.17 23.35 -6.17
CA THR A 369 3.21 22.75 -5.33
C THR A 369 3.61 23.66 -4.16
N GLU A 370 3.51 24.98 -4.32
CA GLU A 370 3.81 25.94 -3.25
C GLU A 370 2.71 25.96 -2.18
N GLU A 371 1.42 25.94 -2.56
CA GLU A 371 0.31 25.80 -1.63
C GLU A 371 0.35 24.47 -0.87
N ILE A 372 0.68 23.38 -1.55
CA ILE A 372 0.87 22.05 -0.93
C ILE A 372 2.00 22.11 0.10
N LEU A 373 3.16 22.65 -0.26
CA LEU A 373 4.32 22.76 0.64
C LEU A 373 4.14 23.79 1.75
N ASN A 374 3.23 24.76 1.60
CA ASN A 374 2.86 25.71 2.65
C ASN A 374 1.86 25.10 3.66
N ASN A 375 0.99 24.19 3.23
CA ASN A 375 -0.05 23.60 4.08
C ASN A 375 0.30 22.22 4.68
N LEU A 376 1.18 21.43 4.06
CA LEU A 376 1.48 20.04 4.48
C LEU A 376 2.95 19.82 4.86
N ASP A 377 3.17 19.08 5.96
CA ASP A 377 4.46 18.51 6.32
C ASP A 377 4.58 17.10 5.72
N ILE A 378 5.30 17.00 4.60
CA ILE A 378 5.64 15.71 3.95
C ILE A 378 6.96 15.21 4.54
N ASN A 379 6.88 14.17 5.37
CA ASN A 379 8.01 13.55 6.05
C ASN A 379 8.38 12.21 5.40
N ILE A 380 9.66 11.99 5.09
CA ILE A 380 10.15 10.75 4.46
C ILE A 380 11.23 10.14 5.35
N ASN A 381 11.09 8.85 5.67
CA ASN A 381 12.07 8.06 6.40
C ASN A 381 12.58 6.93 5.49
N GLU A 382 13.63 7.23 4.73
CA GLU A 382 14.23 6.28 3.79
C GLU A 382 14.72 5.00 4.48
N ALA A 383 15.34 5.11 5.66
CA ALA A 383 15.86 3.98 6.42
C ALA A 383 14.77 2.99 6.90
N LYS A 384 13.54 3.48 7.11
CA LYS A 384 12.37 2.64 7.43
C LYS A 384 11.49 2.31 6.22
N ARG A 385 11.81 2.87 5.03
CA ARG A 385 10.97 2.83 3.82
C ARG A 385 9.52 3.25 4.09
N THR A 386 9.33 4.33 4.87
CA THR A 386 8.00 4.90 5.18
C THR A 386 7.93 6.42 5.01
N PHE A 387 6.73 6.94 4.84
CA PHE A 387 6.44 8.38 4.85
C PHE A 387 5.23 8.71 5.75
N SER A 388 5.12 9.97 6.13
CA SER A 388 3.85 10.58 6.55
C SER A 388 3.57 11.86 5.77
N VAL A 389 2.29 12.20 5.64
CA VAL A 389 1.85 13.55 5.27
C VAL A 389 0.84 14.01 6.31
N ASP A 390 1.20 15.08 7.00
CA ASP A 390 0.43 15.70 8.08
C ASP A 390 0.11 17.16 7.73
N VAL A 391 -1.00 17.69 8.23
CA VAL A 391 -1.35 19.12 8.09
C VAL A 391 -0.48 19.98 9.02
N LYS A 392 0.15 21.03 8.51
CA LYS A 392 1.02 21.90 9.31
C LYS A 392 0.25 22.61 10.40
N LYS A 393 0.84 22.75 11.59
CA LYS A 393 0.25 23.52 12.70
C LYS A 393 -0.04 24.98 12.36
N SER A 394 0.69 25.58 11.41
CA SER A 394 0.43 26.92 10.87
C SER A 394 -0.74 26.99 9.89
N ALA A 395 -1.10 25.85 9.28
CA ALA A 395 -2.21 25.69 8.35
C ALA A 395 -3.48 25.13 9.00
N LEU A 396 -3.42 24.69 10.28
CA LEU A 396 -4.57 24.30 11.09
C LEU A 396 -5.44 25.52 11.43
N GLY A 397 -6.20 25.97 10.44
CA GLY A 397 -7.21 27.00 10.53
C GLY A 397 -8.56 26.52 9.96
N PRO A 398 -9.63 27.29 10.17
CA PRO A 398 -10.99 26.90 9.77
C PRO A 398 -11.19 26.77 8.25
N PHE A 399 -10.29 27.32 7.43
CA PHE A 399 -10.24 27.22 5.96
C PHE A 399 -9.22 26.17 5.47
N CYS A 400 -8.80 25.22 6.32
CA CYS A 400 -7.84 24.20 5.91
C CYS A 400 -8.52 23.13 5.04
N LYS A 401 -8.13 23.12 3.76
CA LYS A 401 -8.62 22.19 2.72
C LYS A 401 -8.24 20.72 2.96
N TYR A 402 -7.14 20.49 3.68
CA TYR A 402 -6.61 19.16 3.96
C TYR A 402 -7.01 18.70 5.35
N GLU A 403 -7.42 17.44 5.49
CA GLU A 403 -7.74 16.84 6.79
C GLU A 403 -7.13 15.45 6.99
N ASN A 404 -7.14 15.01 8.25
CA ASN A 404 -6.48 13.81 8.75
C ASN A 404 -4.96 13.79 8.46
N ARG A 405 -4.37 12.59 8.42
CA ARG A 405 -2.99 12.33 7.99
C ARG A 405 -2.93 11.02 7.22
N VAL A 406 -1.89 10.83 6.42
CA VAL A 406 -1.55 9.52 5.86
C VAL A 406 -0.17 9.07 6.35
N GLU A 407 -0.08 7.77 6.63
CA GLU A 407 1.18 7.05 6.79
C GLU A 407 1.19 5.92 5.76
N GLY A 408 2.34 5.68 5.13
CA GLY A 408 2.45 4.72 4.05
C GLY A 408 3.88 4.20 3.84
N LYS A 409 3.99 3.23 2.93
CA LYS A 409 5.26 2.62 2.52
C LYS A 409 5.85 3.31 1.31
N LEU A 410 7.17 3.27 1.23
CA LEU A 410 7.96 3.74 0.11
C LEU A 410 8.60 2.53 -0.58
N ILE A 411 8.50 2.48 -1.90
CA ILE A 411 9.11 1.44 -2.74
C ILE A 411 10.06 2.10 -3.71
N GLY A 412 11.24 1.52 -3.95
CA GLY A 412 12.16 2.06 -4.94
C GLY A 412 13.45 1.29 -5.13
N PRO A 413 14.36 1.84 -5.95
CA PRO A 413 15.65 1.24 -6.22
C PRO A 413 16.53 1.23 -4.97
N LEU A 414 17.28 0.14 -4.84
CA LEU A 414 18.32 -0.10 -3.86
C LEU A 414 19.63 -0.32 -4.60
N SER A 415 20.73 0.29 -4.15
CA SER A 415 22.05 0.03 -4.72
C SER A 415 22.43 -1.43 -4.50
N ALA A 416 22.59 -2.21 -5.58
CA ALA A 416 22.97 -3.61 -5.50
C ALA A 416 24.24 -3.83 -4.64
N LYS A 417 25.19 -2.89 -4.70
CA LYS A 417 26.46 -2.88 -3.95
C LYS A 417 26.28 -2.77 -2.43
N ASN A 418 25.18 -2.21 -1.95
CA ASN A 418 24.94 -2.05 -0.51
C ASN A 418 24.23 -3.28 0.10
N TYR A 419 23.54 -4.07 -0.74
CA TYR A 419 22.71 -5.20 -0.30
C TYR A 419 23.35 -6.56 -0.63
N ILE A 420 23.98 -6.70 -1.79
CA ILE A 420 24.75 -7.90 -2.17
C ILE A 420 26.16 -7.78 -1.60
N LYS A 421 26.39 -8.48 -0.49
CA LYS A 421 27.69 -8.51 0.20
C LYS A 421 28.56 -9.68 -0.26
N ASN A 422 27.95 -10.77 -0.72
CA ASN A 422 28.64 -11.97 -1.17
C ASN A 422 28.87 -11.92 -2.68
N THR A 423 29.98 -11.31 -3.11
CA THR A 423 30.36 -11.20 -4.53
C THR A 423 31.18 -12.38 -5.04
N TYR A 424 31.66 -13.29 -4.18
CA TYR A 424 32.23 -14.56 -4.62
C TYR A 424 31.20 -15.67 -4.43
N LEU A 425 30.99 -16.49 -5.46
CA LEU A 425 29.93 -17.51 -5.51
C LEU A 425 30.45 -18.92 -5.15
N GLY A 426 31.74 -19.09 -4.85
CA GLY A 426 32.33 -20.40 -4.56
C GLY A 426 32.63 -21.22 -5.82
N LEU A 427 32.64 -22.54 -5.64
CA LEU A 427 32.81 -23.53 -6.69
C LEU A 427 31.43 -23.91 -7.27
N MET A 428 31.18 -23.57 -8.54
CA MET A 428 29.90 -23.77 -9.23
C MET A 428 29.99 -24.85 -10.31
N GLU A 429 28.91 -25.59 -10.54
CA GLU A 429 28.84 -26.45 -11.73
C GLU A 429 28.65 -25.61 -12.99
N LYS A 430 29.34 -25.97 -14.07
CA LYS A 430 29.16 -25.35 -15.40
C LYS A 430 27.69 -25.36 -15.82
N ASN A 431 26.96 -26.45 -15.53
CA ASN A 431 25.53 -26.61 -15.78
C ASN A 431 24.63 -25.65 -14.98
N THR A 432 25.12 -25.05 -13.89
CA THR A 432 24.38 -24.01 -13.12
C THR A 432 24.37 -22.67 -13.86
N VAL A 433 25.39 -22.38 -14.66
CA VAL A 433 25.52 -21.11 -15.40
C VAL A 433 25.17 -21.28 -16.89
N TYR A 434 25.57 -22.38 -17.54
CA TYR A 434 25.13 -22.76 -18.88
C TYR A 434 24.13 -23.92 -18.84
N GLN A 435 22.96 -23.75 -19.46
CA GLN A 435 22.04 -24.85 -19.74
C GLN A 435 21.93 -25.00 -21.27
N ASN A 436 22.24 -26.19 -21.78
CA ASN A 436 22.31 -26.48 -23.22
C ASN A 436 23.14 -25.42 -23.99
N GLU A 437 24.37 -25.15 -23.52
CA GLU A 437 25.30 -24.13 -24.06
C GLU A 437 24.83 -22.67 -23.95
N THR A 438 23.64 -22.38 -23.41
CA THR A 438 23.08 -21.02 -23.25
C THR A 438 23.08 -20.56 -21.79
N VAL A 439 23.29 -19.26 -21.52
CA VAL A 439 23.41 -18.75 -20.15
C VAL A 439 22.06 -18.78 -19.42
N SER A 440 21.94 -19.62 -18.39
CA SER A 440 20.70 -19.86 -17.66
C SER A 440 20.47 -18.80 -16.57
N LYS A 441 19.95 -17.65 -16.99
CA LYS A 441 19.51 -16.56 -16.10
C LYS A 441 18.55 -17.02 -14.98
N PRO A 442 17.60 -17.96 -15.19
CA PRO A 442 16.82 -18.54 -14.09
C PRO A 442 17.66 -19.21 -13.00
N ASN A 443 18.66 -20.00 -13.38
CA ASN A 443 19.51 -20.71 -12.42
C ASN A 443 20.45 -19.76 -11.69
N ILE A 444 21.06 -18.81 -12.41
CA ILE A 444 21.96 -17.78 -11.85
C ILE A 444 21.21 -16.87 -10.88
N ALA A 445 20.03 -16.37 -11.26
CA ALA A 445 19.18 -15.54 -10.39
C ALA A 445 18.76 -16.30 -9.12
N ARG A 446 18.36 -17.56 -9.25
CA ARG A 446 18.01 -18.44 -8.11
C ARG A 446 19.21 -18.66 -7.17
N TYR A 447 20.39 -18.92 -7.73
CA TYR A 447 21.61 -19.19 -6.97
C TYR A 447 22.07 -17.96 -6.17
N ILE A 448 22.10 -16.79 -6.80
CA ILE A 448 22.45 -15.52 -6.15
C ILE A 448 21.41 -15.12 -5.11
N SER A 449 20.12 -15.44 -5.34
CA SER A 449 19.06 -15.26 -4.33
C SER A 449 19.34 -16.07 -3.07
N SER A 450 19.66 -17.36 -3.21
CA SER A 450 19.97 -18.23 -2.06
C SER A 450 21.22 -17.82 -1.29
N LEU A 451 22.19 -17.15 -1.93
CA LEU A 451 23.43 -16.69 -1.29
C LEU A 451 23.34 -15.31 -0.62
N ASN A 452 22.33 -14.49 -0.96
CA ASN A 452 22.21 -13.12 -0.47
C ASN A 452 20.88 -12.82 0.26
N GLY A 453 19.97 -13.78 0.37
CA GLY A 453 18.68 -13.61 1.06
C GLY A 453 17.71 -12.64 0.38
N TYR A 454 17.98 -12.25 -0.87
CA TYR A 454 17.18 -11.32 -1.66
C TYR A 454 16.54 -12.06 -2.82
N LYS A 455 15.23 -11.90 -3.05
CA LYS A 455 14.54 -12.58 -4.16
C LYS A 455 14.87 -11.90 -5.49
N ILE A 456 15.68 -12.55 -6.31
CA ILE A 456 16.10 -12.11 -7.65
C ILE A 456 15.53 -13.09 -8.68
N THR A 457 14.96 -12.57 -9.77
CA THR A 457 14.46 -13.34 -10.92
C THR A 457 15.31 -13.10 -12.17
N GLU A 458 15.09 -13.90 -13.21
CA GLU A 458 15.78 -13.72 -14.51
C GLU A 458 15.54 -12.36 -15.16
N ASN A 459 14.40 -11.71 -14.84
CA ASN A 459 14.02 -10.41 -15.40
C ASN A 459 14.75 -9.25 -14.73
N ASP A 460 15.26 -9.44 -13.51
CA ASP A 460 15.92 -8.40 -12.71
C ASP A 460 17.42 -8.27 -13.05
N ILE A 461 17.97 -9.20 -13.85
CA ILE A 461 19.39 -9.28 -14.20
C ILE A 461 19.66 -9.19 -15.71
N THR A 462 20.76 -8.53 -16.07
CA THR A 462 21.43 -8.68 -17.37
C THR A 462 22.83 -9.24 -17.11
N ILE A 463 23.31 -10.16 -17.95
CA ILE A 463 24.66 -10.69 -17.86
C ILE A 463 25.45 -10.09 -19.01
N ASN A 464 26.56 -9.41 -18.72
CA ASN A 464 27.26 -8.58 -19.70
C ASN A 464 28.40 -9.32 -20.40
N ASN A 465 28.94 -10.37 -19.77
CA ASN A 465 30.09 -11.14 -20.26
C ASN A 465 29.75 -12.59 -20.66
N GLU A 466 28.55 -12.82 -21.21
CA GLU A 466 27.97 -14.15 -21.48
C GLU A 466 28.86 -15.14 -22.26
N LYS A 467 29.88 -14.65 -23.00
CA LYS A 467 30.83 -15.47 -23.76
C LYS A 467 32.14 -15.77 -23.03
N THR A 468 32.53 -14.96 -22.03
CA THR A 468 33.82 -15.06 -21.35
C THR A 468 33.71 -15.42 -19.87
N ILE A 469 32.49 -15.58 -19.33
CA ILE A 469 32.21 -15.86 -17.92
C ILE A 469 33.23 -16.83 -17.28
N PHE A 470 33.40 -17.98 -17.95
CA PHE A 470 34.23 -19.10 -17.51
C PHE A 470 35.74 -18.97 -17.83
N GLN A 471 36.10 -18.05 -18.73
CA GLN A 471 37.49 -17.68 -19.01
C GLN A 471 37.98 -16.65 -17.98
N ASP A 472 37.11 -15.71 -17.60
CA ASP A 472 37.41 -14.62 -16.66
C ASP A 472 37.25 -15.03 -15.19
N HIS A 473 36.66 -16.20 -14.90
CA HIS A 473 36.19 -16.64 -13.57
C HIS A 473 35.25 -15.61 -12.91
N LYS A 474 34.41 -14.95 -13.74
CA LYS A 474 33.60 -13.78 -13.36
C LYS A 474 32.23 -13.80 -14.01
N LEU A 475 31.18 -13.52 -13.23
CA LEU A 475 29.82 -13.29 -13.71
C LEU A 475 29.50 -11.79 -13.60
N ASP A 476 29.61 -11.07 -14.72
CA ASP A 476 29.33 -9.64 -14.78
C ASP A 476 27.80 -9.44 -14.89
N ILE A 477 27.17 -8.97 -13.80
CA ILE A 477 25.74 -8.73 -13.73
C ILE A 477 25.43 -7.23 -13.60
N ASP A 478 24.49 -6.76 -14.40
CA ASP A 478 23.80 -5.50 -14.17
C ASP A 478 22.37 -5.76 -13.65
N PHE A 479 22.06 -5.24 -12.45
CA PHE A 479 20.73 -5.31 -11.87
C PHE A 479 19.88 -4.14 -12.37
N LYS A 480 18.67 -4.45 -12.83
CA LYS A 480 17.78 -3.50 -13.52
C LYS A 480 16.36 -3.53 -12.97
N LEU A 481 15.65 -2.42 -13.16
CA LEU A 481 14.21 -2.37 -13.01
C LEU A 481 13.53 -3.38 -13.95
N SER A 482 12.77 -4.32 -13.36
CA SER A 482 11.85 -5.17 -14.10
C SER A 482 10.80 -4.32 -14.83
N ARG A 483 10.40 -4.71 -16.04
CA ARG A 483 9.47 -3.92 -16.89
C ARG A 483 8.03 -3.85 -16.38
N TYR A 484 7.74 -4.49 -15.26
CA TYR A 484 6.43 -4.50 -14.60
C TYR A 484 6.54 -3.80 -13.25
N THR A 485 5.54 -2.99 -12.91
CA THR A 485 5.47 -2.18 -11.69
C THR A 485 5.83 -3.00 -10.46
N SER A 486 6.93 -2.65 -9.79
CA SER A 486 7.45 -3.41 -8.66
C SER A 486 6.62 -3.15 -7.40
N ASP A 487 5.95 -4.18 -6.88
CA ASP A 487 5.23 -4.14 -5.60
C ASP A 487 6.17 -4.16 -4.37
N LYS A 488 7.49 -4.17 -4.61
CA LYS A 488 8.57 -4.31 -3.64
C LYS A 488 9.80 -3.52 -4.09
N ASP A 489 10.70 -3.26 -3.16
CA ASP A 489 12.02 -2.71 -3.48
C ASP A 489 12.75 -3.61 -4.48
N TYR A 490 13.60 -3.01 -5.32
CA TYR A 490 14.35 -3.71 -6.37
C TYR A 490 15.82 -3.27 -6.39
N LEU A 491 16.72 -4.19 -6.74
CA LEU A 491 18.15 -3.89 -6.84
C LEU A 491 18.46 -3.18 -8.17
N VAL A 492 19.37 -2.22 -8.14
CA VAL A 492 19.90 -1.55 -9.34
C VAL A 492 21.42 -1.43 -9.28
N GLY A 493 22.05 -1.59 -10.45
CA GLY A 493 23.46 -1.32 -10.67
C GLY A 493 24.31 -2.58 -10.80
N LYS A 494 25.58 -2.35 -11.14
CA LYS A 494 26.49 -3.38 -11.60
C LYS A 494 27.24 -4.08 -10.47
N ILE A 495 27.24 -5.41 -10.48
CA ILE A 495 28.05 -6.28 -9.61
C ILE A 495 28.80 -7.29 -10.46
N ILE A 496 30.13 -7.31 -10.31
CA ILE A 496 30.96 -8.39 -10.84
C ILE A 496 31.04 -9.46 -9.74
N PHE A 497 30.44 -10.62 -10.00
CA PHE A 497 30.66 -11.79 -9.18
C PHE A 497 31.93 -12.51 -9.64
N THR A 498 32.62 -13.19 -8.73
CA THR A 498 33.75 -14.09 -9.01
C THR A 498 33.40 -15.51 -8.60
N PHE A 499 33.89 -16.53 -9.33
CA PHE A 499 33.62 -17.93 -9.01
C PHE A 499 34.61 -18.88 -9.68
N ASP A 500 34.79 -20.06 -9.06
CA ASP A 500 35.51 -21.19 -9.66
C ASP A 500 34.50 -22.23 -10.15
N TRP A 501 34.93 -23.13 -11.05
CA TRP A 501 33.98 -24.03 -11.71
C TRP A 501 34.50 -25.43 -12.05
N TYR A 502 33.55 -26.35 -12.18
CA TYR A 502 33.76 -27.73 -12.61
C TYR A 502 32.68 -28.15 -13.63
N ASP A 503 32.96 -29.18 -14.43
CA ASP A 503 32.04 -29.72 -15.44
C ASP A 503 31.90 -31.24 -15.28
N LYS A 504 30.73 -31.71 -14.83
CA LYS A 504 30.42 -33.14 -14.71
C LYS A 504 30.23 -33.84 -16.07
N ASN A 505 30.00 -33.09 -17.15
CA ASN A 505 29.72 -33.60 -18.49
C ASN A 505 30.95 -33.55 -19.43
N ALA A 506 32.10 -33.08 -18.96
CA ALA A 506 33.31 -32.94 -19.76
C ALA A 506 33.82 -34.31 -20.26
N ASN A 507 33.64 -34.57 -21.57
CA ASN A 507 34.21 -35.76 -22.21
C ASN A 507 35.74 -35.69 -22.19
N SER A 508 36.35 -36.56 -21.38
CA SER A 508 37.68 -36.43 -20.74
C SER A 508 38.92 -36.36 -21.66
N LYS A 509 38.74 -36.26 -22.98
CA LYS A 509 39.84 -36.15 -23.96
C LYS A 509 40.06 -34.75 -24.54
N ASN A 510 38.99 -33.96 -24.75
CA ASN A 510 39.12 -32.65 -25.41
C ASN A 510 38.91 -31.48 -24.46
N ASP A 511 37.95 -31.58 -23.54
CA ASP A 511 37.78 -30.53 -22.54
C ASP A 511 38.89 -30.58 -21.49
N LYS A 512 39.65 -29.48 -21.46
CA LYS A 512 40.37 -29.00 -20.29
C LYS A 512 39.31 -28.35 -19.36
N TYR A 513 39.69 -27.90 -18.15
CA TYR A 513 38.75 -27.27 -17.19
C TYR A 513 37.74 -28.28 -16.59
N LEU A 514 37.88 -28.83 -15.37
CA LEU A 514 38.68 -28.44 -14.20
C LEU A 514 40.16 -28.16 -14.53
N LYS A 515 40.62 -26.98 -14.13
CA LYS A 515 41.95 -26.45 -14.43
C LYS A 515 42.36 -25.45 -13.34
N LEU A 516 43.17 -25.94 -12.41
CA LEU A 516 44.45 -25.28 -12.21
C LEU A 516 45.23 -25.48 -13.52
N GLU A 517 45.89 -24.46 -14.06
CA GLU A 517 46.24 -24.41 -15.49
C GLU A 517 47.00 -25.66 -16.01
N ARG A 518 46.32 -26.49 -16.85
CA ARG A 518 46.95 -27.41 -17.85
C ARG A 518 47.75 -26.58 -18.88
N ASN A 519 48.86 -26.04 -18.39
CA ASN A 519 50.07 -25.61 -19.10
C ASN A 519 51.33 -25.99 -18.27
N SER A 520 51.14 -26.85 -17.26
CA SER A 520 52.14 -27.44 -16.38
C SER A 520 51.80 -28.93 -16.20
N ASN A 521 52.80 -29.76 -15.86
CA ASN A 521 52.68 -31.22 -15.74
C ASN A 521 52.01 -31.69 -14.43
N LEU A 522 51.09 -30.88 -13.90
CA LEU A 522 50.50 -31.06 -12.56
C LEU A 522 49.24 -31.93 -12.55
N TYR A 523 49.20 -32.87 -11.62
CA TYR A 523 48.10 -33.81 -11.39
C TYR A 523 47.54 -33.64 -9.97
N TYR A 524 46.24 -33.87 -9.76
CA TYR A 524 45.69 -33.86 -8.40
C TYR A 524 46.17 -35.08 -7.59
N LYS A 525 46.61 -34.86 -6.35
CA LYS A 525 47.07 -35.93 -5.43
C LYS A 525 46.14 -36.13 -4.24
N LYS A 526 45.90 -35.06 -3.47
CA LYS A 526 45.19 -35.06 -2.18
C LYS A 526 44.75 -33.65 -1.79
N THR A 527 43.77 -33.53 -0.90
CA THR A 527 43.42 -32.25 -0.26
C THR A 527 43.35 -32.44 1.26
N ILE A 528 43.89 -31.50 2.04
CA ILE A 528 43.92 -31.55 3.51
C ILE A 528 43.11 -30.37 4.07
N MET A 529 42.06 -30.67 4.85
CA MET A 529 41.18 -29.66 5.46
C MET A 529 41.89 -28.91 6.61
N LEU A 530 42.28 -27.65 6.37
CA LEU A 530 43.03 -26.80 7.31
C LEU A 530 42.11 -26.19 8.37
N ASP A 531 40.93 -25.68 8.01
CA ASP A 531 40.01 -25.08 8.98
C ASP A 531 38.55 -25.35 8.60
N ARG A 532 37.83 -26.04 9.48
CA ARG A 532 36.42 -26.45 9.27
C ARG A 532 35.38 -25.37 9.57
N LYS A 533 35.79 -24.29 10.25
CA LYS A 533 34.94 -23.11 10.48
C LYS A 533 35.11 -22.11 9.35
N ASN A 534 36.35 -21.93 8.91
CA ASN A 534 36.72 -20.99 7.86
C ASN A 534 36.66 -21.62 6.45
N ASN A 535 36.46 -22.94 6.37
CA ASN A 535 36.44 -23.78 5.16
C ASN A 535 37.73 -23.65 4.31
N ASP A 536 38.86 -23.52 4.99
CA ASP A 536 40.20 -23.39 4.41
C ASP A 536 40.84 -24.78 4.19
N MET A 537 41.50 -25.01 3.06
CA MET A 537 42.05 -26.32 2.66
C MET A 537 43.37 -26.21 1.89
N LEU A 538 44.23 -27.22 2.01
CA LEU A 538 45.48 -27.37 1.26
C LEU A 538 45.29 -28.41 0.15
N ILE A 539 45.33 -27.97 -1.11
CA ILE A 539 45.35 -28.84 -2.28
C ILE A 539 46.81 -29.21 -2.58
N ILE A 540 47.07 -30.50 -2.78
CA ILE A 540 48.39 -31.07 -3.09
C ILE A 540 48.36 -31.56 -4.54
N LEU A 541 49.26 -31.04 -5.36
CA LEU A 541 49.43 -31.43 -6.75
C LEU A 541 50.74 -32.18 -6.95
N ASP A 542 50.67 -33.37 -7.53
CA ASP A 542 51.82 -34.12 -8.01
C ASP A 542 52.31 -33.57 -9.36
N ASN A 543 53.50 -33.97 -9.79
CA ASN A 543 54.10 -33.54 -11.04
C ASN A 543 54.79 -34.73 -11.72
N ALA A 544 54.65 -34.88 -13.03
CA ALA A 544 55.38 -35.90 -13.80
C ALA A 544 56.89 -35.84 -13.55
N ASP A 545 57.42 -34.65 -13.29
CA ASP A 545 58.85 -34.37 -13.07
C ASP A 545 59.17 -34.10 -11.58
N SER A 546 58.47 -34.75 -10.64
CA SER A 546 58.72 -34.78 -9.17
C SER A 546 58.54 -33.50 -8.34
N LEU A 547 58.38 -32.32 -8.97
CA LEU A 547 58.22 -31.04 -8.26
C LEU A 547 56.76 -30.80 -7.79
N PHE A 548 56.49 -31.07 -6.50
CA PHE A 548 55.18 -30.84 -5.87
C PHE A 548 54.78 -29.35 -5.80
N ALA A 549 53.66 -29.00 -6.44
CA ALA A 549 53.03 -27.70 -6.26
C ALA A 549 51.95 -27.80 -5.16
N LEU A 550 52.19 -27.14 -4.03
CA LEU A 550 51.23 -27.04 -2.94
C LEU A 550 50.40 -25.77 -3.11
N LYS A 551 49.08 -25.83 -2.91
CA LYS A 551 48.19 -24.66 -3.04
C LYS A 551 47.23 -24.60 -1.87
N ILE A 552 47.29 -23.54 -1.05
CA ILE A 552 46.25 -23.30 -0.04
C ILE A 552 45.11 -22.53 -0.69
N TYR A 553 43.91 -23.07 -0.57
CA TYR A 553 42.67 -22.34 -0.78
C TYR A 553 42.11 -21.90 0.58
N ARG A 554 41.78 -20.62 0.73
CA ARG A 554 41.06 -20.12 1.89
C ARG A 554 39.69 -19.62 1.49
N GLN A 555 38.62 -20.20 2.04
CA GLN A 555 37.24 -19.78 1.75
C GLN A 555 36.88 -18.47 2.48
N THR A 556 37.58 -18.14 3.58
CA THR A 556 37.44 -16.84 4.26
C THR A 556 37.98 -15.65 3.45
N THR A 557 39.08 -15.84 2.72
CA THR A 557 39.72 -14.80 1.90
C THR A 557 39.51 -14.98 0.40
N GLN A 558 38.88 -16.09 0.00
CA GLN A 558 38.41 -16.43 -1.36
C GLN A 558 39.55 -16.38 -2.40
N LYS A 559 40.70 -16.95 -2.02
CA LYS A 559 41.96 -16.89 -2.77
C LYS A 559 42.76 -18.18 -2.61
N TYR A 560 43.51 -18.50 -3.67
CA TYR A 560 44.59 -19.48 -3.65
C TYR A 560 45.92 -18.80 -3.33
N VAL A 561 46.81 -19.51 -2.63
CA VAL A 561 48.21 -19.13 -2.37
C VAL A 561 49.10 -20.31 -2.73
N ASP A 562 50.04 -20.08 -3.65
CA ASP A 562 50.96 -21.10 -4.14
C ASP A 562 52.17 -21.26 -3.22
N ILE A 563 52.38 -22.48 -2.73
CA ILE A 563 53.42 -22.82 -1.76
C ILE A 563 54.52 -23.61 -2.47
N ASP A 564 55.69 -22.98 -2.52
CA ASP A 564 56.94 -23.52 -3.03
C ASP A 564 57.84 -23.89 -1.84
N LEU A 565 57.75 -25.17 -1.43
CA LEU A 565 58.52 -25.68 -0.30
C LEU A 565 60.00 -25.88 -0.65
N TYR A 566 60.29 -26.23 -1.91
CA TYR A 566 61.64 -26.33 -2.48
C TYR A 566 62.41 -25.02 -2.26
N LYS A 567 61.83 -23.89 -2.70
CA LYS A 567 62.45 -22.56 -2.61
C LYS A 567 62.60 -22.04 -1.20
N LYS A 568 61.74 -22.47 -0.26
CA LYS A 568 61.82 -22.09 1.15
C LYS A 568 62.88 -22.91 1.91
N ILE A 569 63.07 -24.18 1.55
CA ILE A 569 64.07 -25.07 2.17
C ILE A 569 65.47 -24.92 1.53
N GLY A 570 65.54 -24.58 0.23
CA GLY A 570 66.80 -24.35 -0.48
C GLY A 570 67.57 -25.63 -0.80
N ILE A 571 66.87 -26.70 -1.21
CA ILE A 571 67.47 -27.99 -1.58
C ILE A 571 66.96 -28.42 -2.96
N ASP A 572 67.88 -28.65 -3.90
CA ASP A 572 67.56 -28.86 -5.32
C ASP A 572 67.01 -30.25 -5.67
N ASP A 573 67.02 -31.20 -4.72
CA ASP A 573 66.56 -32.59 -4.89
C ASP A 573 65.60 -33.04 -3.77
N LEU A 574 64.70 -32.13 -3.37
CA LEU A 574 63.72 -32.33 -2.28
C LEU A 574 62.46 -33.09 -2.75
N GLU A 575 62.39 -34.39 -2.44
CA GLU A 575 61.19 -35.21 -2.70
C GLU A 575 60.28 -35.23 -1.45
N ILE A 576 58.99 -34.92 -1.61
CA ILE A 576 58.01 -34.99 -0.52
C ILE A 576 57.39 -36.39 -0.43
N ASN A 577 57.61 -37.06 0.70
CA ASN A 577 57.05 -38.39 0.98
C ASN A 577 55.61 -38.27 1.50
N ASN A 578 55.39 -37.54 2.60
CA ASN A 578 54.07 -37.35 3.21
C ASN A 578 53.86 -35.92 3.71
N ILE A 579 52.61 -35.46 3.68
CA ILE A 579 52.17 -34.19 4.28
C ILE A 579 51.03 -34.48 5.25
N PHE A 580 51.17 -33.95 6.46
CA PHE A 580 50.17 -34.03 7.53
C PHE A 580 49.85 -32.64 8.07
N LYS A 581 48.61 -32.48 8.54
CA LYS A 581 48.20 -31.31 9.31
C LYS A 581 48.61 -31.47 10.77
N LEU A 582 49.12 -30.40 11.37
CA LEU A 582 49.28 -30.27 12.83
C LEU A 582 48.24 -29.29 13.41
N ASP A 583 48.00 -28.17 12.73
CA ASP A 583 47.06 -27.11 13.11
C ASP A 583 46.60 -26.33 11.85
N THR A 584 45.65 -25.39 11.95
CA THR A 584 45.13 -24.60 10.82
C THR A 584 46.23 -23.96 9.96
N ASN A 585 47.32 -23.48 10.56
CA ASN A 585 48.45 -22.85 9.85
C ASN A 585 49.77 -23.61 10.05
N LEU A 586 49.70 -24.91 10.36
CA LEU A 586 50.88 -25.71 10.68
C LEU A 586 50.80 -27.10 10.05
N LEU A 587 51.82 -27.45 9.28
CA LEU A 587 51.98 -28.76 8.66
C LEU A 587 53.23 -29.46 9.20
N LEU A 588 53.23 -30.78 9.11
CA LEU A 588 54.42 -31.61 9.18
C LEU A 588 54.62 -32.26 7.81
N VAL A 589 55.79 -32.02 7.20
CA VAL A 589 56.16 -32.57 5.90
C VAL A 589 57.34 -33.51 6.08
N SER A 590 57.20 -34.76 5.66
CA SER A 590 58.33 -35.70 5.59
C SER A 590 58.87 -35.73 4.16
N THR A 591 60.20 -35.69 4.03
CA THR A 591 60.91 -35.65 2.75
C THR A 591 62.06 -36.65 2.73
N ASN A 592 62.65 -36.88 1.56
CA ASN A 592 63.91 -37.64 1.43
C ASN A 592 65.11 -37.03 2.20
N LYS A 593 65.00 -35.79 2.72
CA LYS A 593 66.04 -35.10 3.53
C LYS A 593 65.76 -35.06 5.03
N GLY A 594 64.52 -35.24 5.48
CA GLY A 594 64.15 -35.15 6.90
C GLY A 594 62.67 -34.93 7.16
N ILE A 595 62.35 -34.42 8.35
CA ILE A 595 60.99 -34.04 8.75
C ILE A 595 60.98 -32.55 9.08
N TYR A 596 60.05 -31.81 8.48
CA TYR A 596 60.00 -30.35 8.53
C TYR A 596 58.64 -29.89 9.06
N LYS A 597 58.66 -29.04 10.10
CA LYS A 597 57.52 -28.22 10.49
C LYS A 597 57.40 -27.06 9.52
N VAL A 598 56.23 -26.84 8.94
CA VAL A 598 55.96 -25.75 7.98
C VAL A 598 54.86 -24.86 8.54
N SER A 599 55.15 -23.58 8.76
CA SER A 599 54.18 -22.58 9.23
C SER A 599 53.71 -21.72 8.07
N LEU A 600 52.41 -21.61 7.92
CA LEU A 600 51.74 -21.06 6.75
C LEU A 600 51.41 -19.56 6.95
N SER A 601 51.55 -18.76 5.90
CA SER A 601 51.17 -17.34 5.88
C SER A 601 50.43 -17.00 4.59
N PHE A 602 49.48 -16.07 4.67
CA PHE A 602 48.82 -15.54 3.48
C PHE A 602 49.68 -14.50 2.74
N GLU A 603 50.61 -13.86 3.43
CA GLU A 603 51.46 -12.78 2.88
C GLU A 603 52.81 -13.33 2.37
N ASP A 604 53.35 -14.37 3.02
CA ASP A 604 54.69 -14.94 2.73
C ASP A 604 54.64 -16.35 2.09
N ASN A 605 53.44 -16.90 1.91
CA ASN A 605 53.12 -18.29 1.54
C ASN A 605 53.57 -19.31 2.61
N ILE A 606 54.89 -19.42 2.86
CA ILE A 606 55.46 -20.08 4.03
C ILE A 606 56.13 -19.02 4.91
N LYS A 607 55.64 -18.88 6.14
CA LYS A 607 56.23 -18.01 7.17
C LYS A 607 57.58 -18.55 7.65
N ASP A 608 57.54 -19.75 8.22
CA ASP A 608 58.66 -20.45 8.84
C ASP A 608 58.73 -21.90 8.32
N CYS A 609 59.94 -22.43 8.21
CA CYS A 609 60.18 -23.84 7.93
C CYS A 609 61.34 -24.33 8.81
N THR A 610 61.03 -25.21 9.76
CA THR A 610 61.96 -25.65 10.79
C THR A 610 62.09 -27.16 10.82
N VAL A 611 63.33 -27.68 10.79
CA VAL A 611 63.62 -29.12 10.88
C VAL A 611 63.23 -29.66 12.26
N LEU A 612 62.65 -30.84 12.31
CA LEU A 612 62.28 -31.52 13.54
C LEU A 612 63.54 -32.06 14.25
N ASP A 613 63.67 -31.81 15.56
CA ASP A 613 64.84 -32.22 16.33
C ASP A 613 64.71 -33.69 16.76
N ILE A 614 65.18 -34.58 15.88
CA ILE A 614 65.16 -36.05 16.04
C ILE A 614 66.34 -36.61 16.87
N ASN A 615 67.17 -35.74 17.46
CA ASN A 615 68.33 -36.18 18.25
C ASN A 615 67.92 -37.03 19.45
N GLY A 616 68.58 -38.17 19.64
CA GLY A 616 68.28 -39.14 20.70
C GLY A 616 67.45 -40.34 20.25
N ILE A 617 66.87 -40.32 19.04
CA ILE A 617 66.38 -41.53 18.38
C ILE A 617 67.60 -42.34 17.93
N LYS A 618 67.70 -43.60 18.36
CA LYS A 618 68.90 -44.43 18.12
C LYS A 618 68.98 -44.98 16.71
N ASP A 619 67.83 -45.28 16.12
CA ASP A 619 67.69 -45.86 14.79
C ASP A 619 67.52 -44.75 13.76
N LYS A 620 68.05 -44.94 12.55
CA LYS A 620 67.84 -43.99 11.47
C LYS A 620 66.36 -44.02 11.06
N ILE A 621 65.65 -42.92 11.28
CA ILE A 621 64.30 -42.73 10.74
C ILE A 621 64.36 -42.85 9.22
N ASP A 622 63.58 -43.78 8.68
CA ASP A 622 63.16 -43.78 7.30
C ASP A 622 61.83 -42.99 7.22
N THR A 623 61.88 -41.83 6.56
CA THR A 623 60.76 -40.88 6.46
C THR A 623 59.66 -41.35 5.51
N PHE A 624 59.90 -42.41 4.75
CA PHE A 624 58.93 -43.04 3.85
C PHE A 624 57.87 -43.83 4.63
N TYR A 625 58.26 -44.49 5.73
CA TYR A 625 57.37 -45.29 6.59
C TYR A 625 56.69 -44.46 7.70
N MET A 626 56.58 -43.14 7.54
CA MET A 626 55.82 -42.28 8.45
C MET A 626 54.33 -42.36 8.10
N ASN A 627 53.58 -43.20 8.82
CA ASN A 627 52.20 -43.52 8.47
C ASN A 627 51.20 -42.44 8.90
N SER A 628 51.43 -41.82 10.06
CA SER A 628 50.51 -40.82 10.64
C SER A 628 51.17 -39.99 11.74
N VAL A 629 50.55 -38.86 12.08
CA VAL A 629 50.90 -38.01 13.23
C VAL A 629 49.61 -37.47 13.87
N LYS A 630 49.62 -37.32 15.20
CA LYS A 630 48.61 -36.58 15.95
C LYS A 630 49.29 -35.61 16.92
N MET A 631 48.71 -34.42 17.11
CA MET A 631 49.31 -33.35 17.91
C MET A 631 48.27 -32.68 18.80
N VAL A 632 48.67 -32.39 20.04
CA VAL A 632 47.86 -31.65 21.03
C VAL A 632 48.80 -30.73 21.81
N ASN A 633 48.52 -29.44 21.81
CA ASN A 633 49.37 -28.40 22.41
C ASN A 633 50.82 -28.47 21.89
N ASP A 634 51.80 -28.67 22.77
CA ASP A 634 53.22 -28.82 22.45
C ASP A 634 53.67 -30.28 22.25
N LYS A 635 52.75 -31.24 22.41
CA LYS A 635 53.01 -32.69 22.31
C LYS A 635 52.53 -33.25 20.98
N MET A 636 53.40 -34.01 20.33
CA MET A 636 53.15 -34.61 19.02
C MET A 636 53.59 -36.07 19.03
N VAL A 637 52.72 -36.98 18.59
CA VAL A 637 53.02 -38.41 18.45
C VAL A 637 53.05 -38.76 16.98
N ILE A 638 54.17 -39.31 16.52
CA ILE A 638 54.36 -39.78 15.13
C ILE A 638 54.44 -41.31 15.14
N ASP A 639 53.71 -41.97 14.25
CA ASP A 639 53.97 -43.37 13.88
C ASP A 639 54.99 -43.45 12.74
N ILE A 640 56.10 -44.14 12.98
CA ILE A 640 57.14 -44.44 12.00
C ILE A 640 57.38 -45.96 12.03
N GLY A 641 56.99 -46.67 10.98
CA GLY A 641 57.17 -48.12 10.84
C GLY A 641 56.35 -49.00 11.79
N GLY A 642 55.31 -48.46 12.44
CA GLY A 642 54.56 -49.14 13.50
C GLY A 642 55.13 -48.90 14.90
N LEU A 643 55.90 -47.83 15.10
CA LEU A 643 56.41 -47.40 16.40
C LEU A 643 56.03 -45.94 16.66
N LEU A 644 55.49 -45.67 17.85
CA LEU A 644 55.03 -44.35 18.29
C LEU A 644 56.16 -43.57 18.97
N TYR A 645 56.56 -42.45 18.39
CA TYR A 645 57.56 -41.52 18.90
C TYR A 645 56.88 -40.26 19.44
N LEU A 646 57.11 -39.95 20.72
CA LEU A 646 56.71 -38.71 21.35
C LEU A 646 57.74 -37.61 21.07
N PHE A 647 57.24 -36.49 20.58
CA PHE A 647 57.95 -35.22 20.51
C PHE A 647 57.26 -34.22 21.45
N GLU A 648 58.05 -33.40 22.13
CA GLU A 648 57.61 -32.34 23.04
C GLU A 648 58.36 -31.06 22.66
N ASN A 649 57.64 -29.98 22.38
CA ASN A 649 58.20 -28.75 21.80
C ASN A 649 59.04 -29.01 20.53
N TYR A 650 58.56 -29.93 19.67
CA TYR A 650 59.20 -30.36 18.42
C TYR A 650 60.55 -31.07 18.56
N LYS A 651 60.93 -31.47 19.78
CA LYS A 651 62.11 -32.29 20.08
C LYS A 651 61.72 -33.70 20.48
N TYR A 652 62.49 -34.70 20.06
CA TYR A 652 62.27 -36.08 20.48
C TYR A 652 62.33 -36.21 22.01
N LYS A 653 61.36 -36.94 22.58
CA LYS A 653 61.21 -37.13 24.03
C LYS A 653 61.33 -38.59 24.45
N ALA A 654 60.61 -39.50 23.79
CA ALA A 654 60.57 -40.93 24.10
C ALA A 654 59.91 -41.75 22.99
N THR A 655 60.26 -43.02 22.84
CA THR A 655 59.38 -44.01 22.16
C THR A 655 58.33 -44.48 23.17
N ILE A 656 57.05 -44.45 22.79
CA ILE A 656 55.93 -44.83 23.66
C ILE A 656 55.59 -46.32 23.51
N SER A 657 55.61 -46.83 22.28
CA SER A 657 55.24 -48.21 21.96
C SER A 657 56.38 -49.19 22.26
N PRO A 658 56.08 -50.47 22.56
CA PRO A 658 57.12 -51.48 22.81
C PRO A 658 58.01 -51.73 21.59
N GLN A 659 59.33 -51.62 21.76
CA GLN A 659 60.35 -51.86 20.71
C GLN A 659 60.57 -53.37 20.47
N THR A 660 59.53 -54.11 20.09
CA THR A 660 59.59 -55.57 19.85
C THR A 660 58.81 -55.95 18.60
N ILE A 661 59.41 -56.79 17.74
CA ILE A 661 58.98 -57.14 16.36
C ILE A 661 57.51 -57.59 16.24
N ASN A 662 56.92 -58.16 17.30
CA ASN A 662 55.53 -58.63 17.30
C ASN A 662 54.51 -57.61 17.86
N LYS A 663 54.96 -56.41 18.28
CA LYS A 663 54.13 -55.38 18.92
C LYS A 663 54.05 -54.06 18.14
N ASN A 664 54.28 -54.08 16.83
CA ASN A 664 54.03 -52.92 15.97
C ASN A 664 52.60 -52.39 16.18
N VAL A 665 52.44 -51.07 16.21
CA VAL A 665 51.14 -50.40 16.32
C VAL A 665 50.43 -50.41 14.98
N GLU A 666 49.13 -50.71 14.98
CA GLU A 666 48.30 -50.75 13.75
C GLU A 666 47.16 -49.69 13.78
N SER A 667 46.80 -49.13 14.94
CA SER A 667 45.92 -47.93 15.08
C SER A 667 46.14 -47.23 16.44
N TYR A 668 45.92 -45.91 16.51
CA TYR A 668 45.96 -45.12 17.76
C TYR A 668 45.13 -43.82 17.71
N GLU A 669 44.76 -43.30 18.87
CA GLU A 669 44.08 -42.01 19.05
C GLU A 669 44.66 -41.19 20.22
N LEU A 670 44.75 -39.87 20.06
CA LEU A 670 45.38 -38.93 21.00
C LEU A 670 44.49 -37.70 21.22
N VAL A 671 44.00 -37.50 22.46
CA VAL A 671 43.19 -36.35 22.86
C VAL A 671 43.64 -35.83 24.23
N GLY A 672 44.06 -34.58 24.33
CA GLY A 672 44.64 -34.05 25.57
C GLY A 672 45.97 -34.73 25.91
N SER A 673 46.12 -35.23 27.14
CA SER A 673 47.21 -36.14 27.51
C SER A 673 46.93 -37.61 27.18
N LYS A 674 45.71 -37.94 26.74
CA LYS A 674 45.20 -39.31 26.68
C LYS A 674 45.52 -39.92 25.32
N LEU A 675 46.37 -40.93 25.31
CA LEU A 675 46.70 -41.75 24.15
C LEU A 675 46.09 -43.15 24.33
N VAL A 676 45.52 -43.71 23.28
CA VAL A 676 45.19 -45.14 23.19
C VAL A 676 45.79 -45.70 21.92
N TYR A 677 46.38 -46.89 21.97
CA TYR A 677 46.92 -47.56 20.78
C TYR A 677 46.71 -49.08 20.83
N TYR A 678 46.71 -49.69 19.66
CA TYR A 678 46.56 -51.13 19.45
C TYR A 678 47.82 -51.71 18.79
N CYS A 679 48.35 -52.78 19.37
CA CYS A 679 49.47 -53.53 18.85
C CYS A 679 49.03 -54.79 18.09
N LYS A 680 49.84 -55.21 17.12
CA LYS A 680 49.68 -56.44 16.31
C LYS A 680 49.61 -57.75 17.11
N ASP A 681 50.08 -57.75 18.36
CA ASP A 681 49.89 -58.84 19.32
C ASP A 681 48.45 -58.94 19.87
N ASN A 682 47.58 -58.03 19.43
CA ASN A 682 46.17 -57.86 19.76
C ASN A 682 45.91 -57.20 21.13
N THR A 683 46.94 -56.56 21.71
CA THR A 683 46.82 -55.79 22.96
C THR A 683 46.44 -54.34 22.68
N VAL A 684 45.47 -53.80 23.43
CA VAL A 684 45.19 -52.36 23.50
C VAL A 684 45.84 -51.77 24.75
N TYR A 685 46.49 -50.62 24.61
CA TYR A 685 47.08 -49.88 25.72
C TYR A 685 46.48 -48.47 25.78
N TYR A 686 46.13 -48.02 26.98
CA TYR A 686 45.89 -46.62 27.31
C TYR A 686 47.13 -46.04 27.99
N VAL A 687 47.52 -44.83 27.62
CA VAL A 687 48.64 -44.08 28.20
C VAL A 687 48.20 -42.65 28.51
N ASP A 688 48.45 -42.19 29.73
CA ASP A 688 48.36 -40.78 30.09
C ASP A 688 49.74 -40.12 30.02
N LEU A 689 49.92 -39.25 29.02
CA LEU A 689 51.17 -38.52 28.72
C LEU A 689 51.45 -37.33 29.66
N GLN A 690 50.61 -37.12 30.69
CA GLN A 690 50.90 -36.23 31.83
C GLN A 690 51.18 -37.04 33.10
N ALA A 691 50.36 -38.04 33.42
CA ALA A 691 50.56 -38.88 34.61
C ALA A 691 51.67 -39.94 34.45
N ASN A 692 52.15 -40.18 33.22
CA ASN A 692 53.06 -41.27 32.85
C ASN A 692 52.52 -42.67 33.25
N VAL A 693 51.20 -42.86 33.13
CA VAL A 693 50.51 -44.09 33.50
C VAL A 693 50.12 -44.85 32.23
N THR A 694 50.68 -46.05 32.05
CA THR A 694 50.22 -47.03 31.06
C THR A 694 49.23 -48.01 31.72
N SER A 695 48.20 -48.44 31.00
CA SER A 695 47.26 -49.48 31.43
C SER A 695 46.80 -50.31 30.24
N GLU A 696 46.82 -51.63 30.40
CA GLU A 696 46.36 -52.59 29.40
C GLU A 696 44.82 -52.69 29.39
N ILE A 697 44.19 -52.57 28.23
CA ILE A 697 42.74 -52.75 28.05
C ILE A 697 42.50 -54.15 27.46
N LYS A 698 42.04 -55.07 28.31
CA LYS A 698 41.77 -56.46 27.93
C LYS A 698 40.42 -56.61 27.22
N ILE A 699 40.47 -56.76 25.90
CA ILE A 699 39.30 -57.07 25.06
C ILE A 699 39.20 -58.59 24.94
N ASN A 700 38.27 -59.19 25.69
CA ASN A 700 38.11 -60.65 25.75
C ASN A 700 37.39 -61.22 24.52
N GLU A 701 38.14 -61.67 23.51
CA GLU A 701 37.61 -62.43 22.36
C GLU A 701 38.43 -63.70 22.08
N ASN A 702 37.77 -64.86 22.06
CA ASN A 702 38.41 -66.18 22.02
C ASN A 702 38.84 -66.66 20.60
N SER A 703 39.03 -65.75 19.64
CA SER A 703 39.25 -66.10 18.23
C SER A 703 40.23 -65.15 17.52
N ILE A 704 41.45 -65.07 18.05
CA ILE A 704 42.49 -64.13 17.61
C ILE A 704 43.50 -64.84 16.70
N ASN A 705 43.23 -64.87 15.39
CA ASN A 705 44.23 -65.17 14.35
C ASN A 705 43.76 -64.73 12.93
N ASN A 706 43.09 -63.58 12.84
CA ASN A 706 42.47 -63.09 11.61
C ASN A 706 43.34 -62.00 10.96
N LYS A 707 43.89 -62.25 9.76
CA LYS A 707 44.70 -61.26 9.01
C LYS A 707 43.96 -59.96 8.66
N ASN A 708 42.63 -59.95 8.79
CA ASN A 708 41.78 -58.81 8.47
C ASN A 708 41.19 -58.14 9.73
N PHE A 709 41.80 -58.33 10.91
CA PHE A 709 41.40 -57.61 12.13
C PHE A 709 41.60 -56.10 11.95
N LYS A 710 40.61 -55.31 12.34
CA LYS A 710 40.67 -53.84 12.40
C LYS A 710 40.05 -53.33 13.70
N ILE A 711 40.58 -52.21 14.17
CA ILE A 711 40.16 -51.53 15.38
C ILE A 711 40.37 -50.03 15.24
N GLU A 712 39.39 -49.24 15.66
CA GLU A 712 39.45 -47.78 15.67
C GLU A 712 38.98 -47.22 17.01
N PHE A 713 39.40 -46.01 17.33
CA PHE A 713 39.27 -45.41 18.64
C PHE A 713 38.63 -44.01 18.58
N LEU A 714 37.91 -43.64 19.64
CA LEU A 714 37.48 -42.27 19.91
C LEU A 714 37.58 -41.99 21.42
N ILE A 715 38.38 -41.00 21.80
CA ILE A 715 38.48 -40.55 23.19
C ILE A 715 37.54 -39.36 23.39
N LYS A 716 36.60 -39.47 24.35
CA LYS A 716 35.68 -38.38 24.75
C LYS A 716 35.61 -38.29 26.27
N GLU A 717 36.00 -37.14 26.81
CA GLU A 717 36.06 -36.89 28.27
C GLU A 717 36.93 -37.94 28.99
N ASP A 718 36.34 -38.75 29.88
CA ASP A 718 36.98 -39.86 30.60
C ASP A 718 36.69 -41.23 30.00
N ASN A 719 36.28 -41.28 28.73
CA ASN A 719 35.83 -42.48 28.06
C ASN A 719 36.62 -42.74 26.77
N ILE A 720 36.88 -44.01 26.47
CA ILE A 720 37.43 -44.47 25.19
C ILE A 720 36.38 -45.38 24.55
N TYR A 721 35.87 -44.97 23.41
CA TYR A 721 35.02 -45.80 22.54
C TYR A 721 35.93 -46.59 21.61
N ILE A 722 35.72 -47.90 21.55
CA ILE A 722 36.59 -48.86 20.85
C ILE A 722 35.73 -49.64 19.86
N PHE A 723 35.98 -49.45 18.57
CA PHE A 723 35.27 -50.10 17.47
C PHE A 723 36.14 -51.22 16.92
N THR A 724 35.64 -52.45 16.75
CA THR A 724 36.40 -53.55 16.12
C THR A 724 35.55 -54.40 15.18
N ASN A 725 36.15 -54.91 14.10
CA ASN A 725 35.47 -55.74 13.09
C ASN A 725 35.51 -57.26 13.37
N ASN A 726 36.06 -57.66 14.51
CA ASN A 726 36.39 -59.06 14.79
C ASN A 726 35.20 -59.91 15.28
N TYR A 727 34.05 -59.29 15.54
CA TYR A 727 32.93 -59.99 16.14
C TYR A 727 32.23 -60.94 15.14
N GLN A 728 32.21 -62.23 15.48
CA GLN A 728 31.54 -63.27 14.69
C GLN A 728 30.27 -63.77 15.39
N VAL A 729 29.12 -63.57 14.74
CA VAL A 729 27.86 -64.25 15.03
C VAL A 729 27.73 -65.50 14.14
N PRO A 730 26.85 -66.46 14.47
CA PRO A 730 26.50 -67.53 13.55
C PRO A 730 26.17 -66.99 12.15
N ASN A 731 26.91 -67.47 11.15
CA ASN A 731 26.80 -67.12 9.74
C ASN A 731 27.11 -65.67 9.32
N ARG A 732 27.58 -64.76 10.19
CA ARG A 732 27.99 -63.38 9.81
C ARG A 732 29.19 -62.85 10.62
N LYS A 733 29.99 -61.98 10.03
CA LYS A 733 30.96 -61.12 10.75
C LYS A 733 30.44 -59.68 10.78
N LEU A 734 30.52 -59.04 11.94
CA LEU A 734 30.00 -57.70 12.20
C LEU A 734 31.06 -56.86 12.93
N TRP A 735 30.88 -55.55 12.89
CA TRP A 735 31.54 -54.67 13.85
C TRP A 735 30.87 -54.70 15.23
N ALA A 736 31.66 -54.31 16.22
CA ALA A 736 31.29 -54.20 17.62
C ALA A 736 31.82 -52.90 18.22
N LEU A 737 31.09 -52.34 19.18
CA LEU A 737 31.51 -51.17 19.97
C LEU A 737 31.63 -51.55 21.45
N TYR A 738 32.75 -51.19 22.06
CA TYR A 738 32.96 -51.18 23.51
C TYR A 738 33.17 -49.76 24.01
N LYS A 739 32.85 -49.50 25.28
CA LYS A 739 33.13 -48.25 25.97
C LYS A 739 33.99 -48.54 27.22
N TYR A 740 35.22 -48.06 27.24
CA TYR A 740 36.11 -48.11 28.39
C TYR A 740 36.02 -46.81 29.18
N ASP A 741 35.77 -46.88 30.49
CA ASP A 741 35.80 -45.76 31.41
C ASP A 741 37.17 -45.68 32.10
N ILE A 742 37.89 -44.58 31.91
CA ILE A 742 39.29 -44.42 32.31
C ILE A 742 39.43 -44.32 33.84
N LYS A 743 38.44 -43.73 34.52
CA LYS A 743 38.47 -43.49 35.98
C LYS A 743 38.23 -44.76 36.78
N SER A 744 37.25 -45.56 36.37
CA SER A 744 36.93 -46.87 36.97
C SER A 744 37.75 -48.02 36.39
N LYS A 745 38.49 -47.78 35.28
CA LYS A 745 39.21 -48.78 34.47
C LYS A 745 38.32 -49.92 33.96
N ASN A 746 37.03 -49.66 33.80
CA ASN A 746 36.02 -50.66 33.47
C ASN A 746 35.69 -50.66 31.96
N LEU A 747 35.54 -51.85 31.38
CA LEU A 747 35.11 -52.03 29.99
C LEU A 747 33.63 -52.44 29.96
N SER A 748 32.81 -51.73 29.19
CA SER A 748 31.38 -52.03 29.07
C SER A 748 31.10 -53.40 28.46
N SER A 749 29.85 -53.88 28.63
CA SER A 749 29.27 -54.83 27.69
C SER A 749 29.42 -54.32 26.25
N ARG A 750 29.67 -55.25 25.33
CA ARG A 750 29.73 -55.01 23.89
C ARG A 750 28.35 -54.59 23.35
N LEU A 751 28.32 -53.57 22.50
CA LEU A 751 27.19 -53.23 21.64
C LEU A 751 27.37 -53.86 20.25
N GLU A 752 26.34 -54.54 19.75
CA GLU A 752 26.36 -55.18 18.43
C GLU A 752 25.88 -54.21 17.35
N MET A 753 26.73 -53.95 16.35
CA MET A 753 26.41 -53.07 15.21
C MET A 753 25.73 -53.88 14.10
N VAL A 754 24.45 -54.17 14.29
CA VAL A 754 23.68 -55.01 13.36
C VAL A 754 23.52 -54.32 12.02
N GLU A 755 23.65 -55.06 10.92
CA GLU A 755 23.75 -54.55 9.53
C GLU A 755 25.08 -53.85 9.17
N PHE A 756 26.01 -53.68 10.12
CA PHE A 756 27.35 -53.18 9.81
C PHE A 756 28.35 -54.32 9.57
N SER A 757 28.42 -54.76 8.30
CA SER A 757 29.29 -55.84 7.82
C SER A 757 30.77 -55.61 8.14
N ALA A 758 31.48 -56.64 8.60
CA ALA A 758 32.93 -56.57 8.85
C ALA A 758 33.80 -56.38 7.57
N ASN A 759 33.22 -56.51 6.37
CA ASN A 759 33.88 -56.15 5.11
C ASN A 759 33.89 -54.63 4.87
N ASN A 760 33.13 -53.87 5.64
CA ASN A 760 33.19 -52.41 5.64
C ASN A 760 34.37 -51.97 6.51
N ASN A 761 35.19 -51.04 6.02
CA ASN A 761 36.16 -50.32 6.83
C ASN A 761 35.50 -49.11 7.48
N ILE A 762 35.87 -48.79 8.71
CA ILE A 762 35.78 -47.41 9.22
C ILE A 762 37.04 -46.70 8.73
N ASN A 763 36.90 -45.51 8.16
CA ASN A 763 38.00 -44.69 7.65
C ASN A 763 38.29 -43.48 8.56
N SER A 764 37.26 -42.92 9.19
CA SER A 764 37.39 -41.88 10.21
C SER A 764 36.20 -41.90 11.16
N ILE A 765 36.39 -41.32 12.35
CA ILE A 765 35.39 -41.19 13.41
C ILE A 765 35.38 -39.74 13.87
N GLU A 766 34.20 -39.13 13.92
CA GLU A 766 34.01 -37.74 14.32
C GLU A 766 32.83 -37.58 15.27
N TYR A 767 32.55 -36.35 15.70
CA TYR A 767 31.36 -36.02 16.47
C TYR A 767 30.73 -34.71 16.00
N ASP A 768 29.40 -34.60 16.18
CA ASP A 768 28.66 -33.37 15.90
C ASP A 768 28.55 -32.45 17.14
N ASN A 769 28.03 -31.24 16.94
CA ASN A 769 27.83 -30.25 17.99
C ASN A 769 26.84 -30.70 19.09
N LYS A 770 26.12 -31.81 18.88
CA LYS A 770 25.14 -32.41 19.81
C LYS A 770 25.73 -33.62 20.55
N GLY A 771 26.98 -33.99 20.26
CA GLY A 771 27.72 -35.10 20.86
C GLY A 771 27.54 -36.46 20.19
N ASN A 772 26.77 -36.56 19.11
CA ASN A 772 26.58 -37.81 18.35
C ASN A 772 27.88 -38.21 17.67
N ILE A 773 28.15 -39.51 17.54
CA ILE A 773 29.34 -40.04 16.87
C ILE A 773 29.02 -40.29 15.40
N LEU A 774 29.87 -39.81 14.49
CA LEU A 774 29.79 -40.02 13.06
C LEU A 774 30.89 -41.00 12.62
N LEU A 775 30.51 -42.15 12.06
CA LEU A 775 31.44 -43.11 11.49
C LEU A 775 31.43 -42.98 9.97
N PHE A 776 32.59 -42.76 9.37
CA PHE A 776 32.76 -42.70 7.92
C PHE A 776 33.25 -44.05 7.42
N VAL A 777 32.53 -44.61 6.44
CA VAL A 777 32.61 -46.01 6.07
C VAL A 777 33.02 -46.16 4.61
N GLN A 778 33.95 -47.07 4.33
CA GLN A 778 34.30 -47.51 2.98
C GLN A 778 34.07 -49.02 2.82
N SER A 779 33.25 -49.41 1.84
CA SER A 779 32.93 -50.82 1.53
C SER A 779 33.38 -51.17 0.12
N SER A 780 34.19 -52.23 -0.01
CA SER A 780 34.66 -52.74 -1.30
C SER A 780 33.79 -53.93 -1.74
N LEU A 781 32.99 -53.75 -2.80
CA LEU A 781 32.33 -54.88 -3.45
C LEU A 781 33.35 -55.67 -4.28
N SER A 782 33.33 -57.00 -4.18
CA SER A 782 34.32 -57.88 -4.82
C SER A 782 34.18 -57.99 -6.35
N THR A 783 33.13 -57.41 -6.94
CA THR A 783 32.85 -57.42 -8.38
C THR A 783 33.24 -56.09 -9.04
N GLN A 784 34.54 -55.85 -9.13
CA GLN A 784 35.24 -54.85 -9.97
C GLN A 784 34.81 -53.36 -9.92
N VAL A 785 35.83 -52.50 -9.83
CA VAL A 785 35.80 -51.02 -9.96
C VAL A 785 35.10 -50.23 -8.84
N ARG A 786 33.92 -50.61 -8.34
CA ARG A 786 33.13 -49.72 -7.47
C ARG A 786 33.35 -49.90 -5.96
N THR A 787 33.85 -48.86 -5.31
CA THR A 787 33.69 -48.67 -3.87
C THR A 787 32.31 -48.07 -3.56
N ILE A 788 31.81 -48.34 -2.35
CA ILE A 788 30.65 -47.69 -1.76
C ILE A 788 31.10 -47.01 -0.48
N LYS A 789 30.81 -45.71 -0.32
CA LYS A 789 30.99 -45.01 0.97
C LYS A 789 29.64 -44.72 1.62
N ARG A 790 29.65 -44.61 2.96
CA ARG A 790 28.45 -44.35 3.79
C ARG A 790 28.83 -43.56 5.04
N VAL A 791 27.93 -42.68 5.51
CA VAL A 791 28.01 -42.09 6.86
C VAL A 791 27.03 -42.79 7.79
N VAL A 792 27.48 -43.09 9.00
CA VAL A 792 26.73 -43.84 10.02
C VAL A 792 26.74 -43.06 11.34
N THR A 793 25.57 -42.52 11.70
CA THR A 793 25.39 -41.74 12.94
C THR A 793 24.97 -42.63 14.11
N LEU A 794 25.77 -42.62 15.17
CA LEU A 794 25.44 -43.19 16.48
C LEU A 794 25.01 -42.08 17.44
N ARG A 795 23.77 -42.13 17.93
CA ARG A 795 23.25 -41.12 18.86
C ARG A 795 23.68 -41.42 20.28
N GLU A 796 24.30 -40.44 20.97
CA GLU A 796 24.94 -40.70 22.26
C GLU A 796 23.94 -41.16 23.35
N ASN A 797 22.73 -40.60 23.34
CA ASN A 797 21.67 -40.98 24.29
C ASN A 797 21.16 -42.41 24.06
N ASP A 798 21.11 -42.86 22.81
CA ASP A 798 20.69 -44.21 22.45
C ASP A 798 21.80 -45.22 22.84
N ILE A 799 23.07 -44.90 22.52
CA ILE A 799 24.24 -45.68 22.97
C ILE A 799 24.25 -45.88 24.50
N LYS A 800 24.00 -44.81 25.28
CA LYS A 800 23.96 -44.88 26.75
C LYS A 800 22.86 -45.81 27.28
N LYS A 801 21.72 -45.86 26.61
CA LYS A 801 20.55 -46.68 26.98
C LYS A 801 20.72 -48.16 26.60
N ASP A 802 21.36 -48.42 25.46
CA ASP A 802 21.51 -49.75 24.88
C ASP A 802 22.69 -50.54 25.46
N LEU A 803 23.81 -49.87 25.76
CA LEU A 803 24.99 -50.48 26.43
C LEU A 803 24.64 -51.10 27.79
N ALA A 804 23.68 -50.51 28.51
CA ALA A 804 23.20 -50.98 29.81
C ALA A 804 22.40 -52.30 29.74
N ASN A 805 21.85 -52.65 28.58
CA ASN A 805 20.86 -53.72 28.43
C ASN A 805 21.31 -54.88 27.52
N LYS A 806 22.59 -54.94 27.13
CA LYS A 806 23.12 -55.89 26.10
C LYS A 806 22.33 -55.83 24.78
N ALA A 807 21.94 -54.63 24.37
CA ALA A 807 21.07 -54.44 23.21
C ALA A 807 21.82 -54.50 21.87
N ARG A 808 21.05 -54.43 20.79
CA ARG A 808 21.51 -54.38 19.38
C ARG A 808 21.17 -53.02 18.81
N TYR A 809 22.14 -52.33 18.22
CA TYR A 809 21.88 -51.07 17.52
C TYR A 809 21.51 -51.36 16.06
N ILE A 810 20.43 -50.74 15.57
CA ILE A 810 19.95 -50.84 14.18
C ILE A 810 20.08 -49.46 13.54
N PHE A 811 20.61 -49.40 12.33
CA PHE A 811 20.95 -48.13 11.69
C PHE A 811 19.77 -47.47 10.99
N ASN A 812 19.75 -46.15 11.02
CA ASN A 812 18.75 -45.33 10.33
C ASN A 812 19.45 -44.29 9.44
N SER A 813 20.06 -44.75 8.35
CA SER A 813 20.58 -43.90 7.27
C SER A 813 20.42 -44.60 5.91
N ASN A 814 19.77 -43.93 4.95
CA ASN A 814 19.30 -44.52 3.69
C ASN A 814 20.21 -44.28 2.48
N TYR A 815 21.32 -43.55 2.64
CA TYR A 815 22.16 -43.12 1.52
C TYR A 815 23.32 -44.10 1.26
N TRP A 816 23.31 -44.66 0.05
CA TRP A 816 24.35 -45.54 -0.50
C TRP A 816 24.90 -44.88 -1.77
N MET A 817 26.21 -44.68 -1.85
CA MET A 817 26.89 -44.12 -3.02
C MET A 817 27.57 -45.22 -3.83
N PHE A 818 27.72 -45.02 -5.14
CA PHE A 818 28.51 -45.89 -6.01
C PHE A 818 29.63 -45.06 -6.65
N GLU A 819 30.90 -45.41 -6.42
CA GLU A 819 32.00 -44.77 -7.15
C GLU A 819 31.91 -45.11 -8.65
N GLY A 820 32.23 -44.10 -9.48
CA GLY A 820 32.45 -44.24 -10.91
C GLY A 820 33.83 -44.82 -11.23
N ASP A 821 34.20 -44.77 -12.50
CA ASP A 821 35.52 -45.21 -12.95
C ASP A 821 36.64 -44.27 -12.45
N LYS A 822 37.87 -44.77 -12.31
CA LYS A 822 38.98 -44.12 -11.56
C LYS A 822 39.51 -42.78 -12.10
N ASN A 823 38.86 -42.19 -13.09
CA ASN A 823 39.36 -41.04 -13.87
C ASN A 823 38.54 -39.75 -13.62
N GLN A 824 37.92 -39.60 -12.44
CA GLN A 824 37.25 -38.38 -12.01
C GLN A 824 37.81 -37.92 -10.64
N ASP A 825 38.42 -36.74 -10.61
CA ASP A 825 39.16 -36.22 -9.43
C ASP A 825 38.22 -35.75 -8.29
N VAL A 826 36.99 -35.35 -8.63
CA VAL A 826 35.90 -35.04 -7.69
C VAL A 826 34.75 -35.99 -7.99
N LEU A 827 34.29 -36.73 -6.97
CA LEU A 827 33.27 -37.76 -7.11
C LEU A 827 31.86 -37.18 -6.92
N ASP A 828 31.56 -36.57 -5.77
CA ASP A 828 30.32 -35.80 -5.60
C ASP A 828 30.31 -34.87 -4.36
N TYR A 829 29.19 -34.15 -4.20
CA TYR A 829 28.87 -33.27 -3.08
C TYR A 829 27.53 -33.66 -2.43
N HIS A 830 27.49 -33.83 -1.11
CA HIS A 830 26.33 -34.37 -0.39
C HIS A 830 26.01 -33.66 0.93
N LEU A 831 24.73 -33.41 1.18
CA LEU A 831 24.19 -33.01 2.48
C LEU A 831 24.11 -34.24 3.40
N VAL A 832 24.70 -34.17 4.59
CA VAL A 832 24.79 -35.28 5.55
C VAL A 832 23.90 -35.07 6.79
N ASP A 833 23.87 -33.85 7.33
CA ASP A 833 22.92 -33.44 8.38
C ASP A 833 22.53 -31.96 8.17
N SER A 834 21.36 -31.57 8.68
CA SER A 834 20.85 -30.20 8.63
C SER A 834 19.98 -29.94 9.84
N TYR A 835 20.30 -28.91 10.64
CA TYR A 835 19.46 -28.51 11.76
C TYR A 835 19.34 -26.99 11.87
N GLY A 836 18.22 -26.52 12.42
CA GLY A 836 17.95 -25.12 12.72
C GLY A 836 18.03 -24.83 14.21
N GLU A 837 18.46 -23.63 14.57
CA GLU A 837 18.36 -23.05 15.91
C GLU A 837 17.94 -21.57 15.80
N LEU A 838 17.13 -21.07 16.76
CA LEU A 838 16.66 -19.69 16.78
C LEU A 838 17.42 -18.93 17.88
N ILE A 839 18.19 -17.91 17.51
CA ILE A 839 18.99 -17.08 18.42
C ILE A 839 18.66 -15.62 18.14
N ASP A 840 18.19 -14.89 19.15
CA ASP A 840 17.90 -13.44 19.11
C ASP A 840 16.99 -12.97 17.94
N GLY A 841 16.07 -13.84 17.47
CA GLY A 841 15.16 -13.58 16.34
C GLY A 841 15.77 -13.88 14.96
N VAL A 842 17.00 -14.39 14.92
CA VAL A 842 17.65 -14.92 13.72
C VAL A 842 17.60 -16.44 13.77
N TYR A 843 16.99 -17.04 12.75
CA TYR A 843 16.97 -18.48 12.57
C TYR A 843 18.25 -18.89 11.81
N ILE A 844 19.03 -19.77 12.41
CA ILE A 844 20.33 -20.22 11.93
C ILE A 844 20.22 -21.69 11.53
N VAL A 845 20.30 -21.98 10.24
CA VAL A 845 20.40 -23.36 9.73
C VAL A 845 21.86 -23.73 9.53
N LYS A 846 22.30 -24.78 10.22
CA LYS A 846 23.63 -25.39 10.08
C LYS A 846 23.52 -26.68 9.29
N GLN A 847 24.23 -26.74 8.16
CA GLN A 847 24.25 -27.88 7.26
C GLN A 847 25.66 -28.47 7.20
N CYS A 848 25.75 -29.78 7.46
CA CYS A 848 26.97 -30.55 7.31
C CYS A 848 27.01 -31.12 5.90
N PHE A 849 28.07 -30.82 5.16
CA PHE A 849 28.29 -31.35 3.82
C PHE A 849 29.57 -32.18 3.75
N VAL A 850 29.54 -33.16 2.86
CA VAL A 850 30.72 -33.94 2.44
C VAL A 850 31.01 -33.64 0.98
N LEU A 851 32.28 -33.39 0.67
CA LEU A 851 32.84 -33.25 -0.66
C LEU A 851 33.89 -34.35 -0.85
N GLU A 852 33.68 -35.21 -1.85
CA GLU A 852 34.52 -36.39 -2.05
C GLU A 852 35.46 -36.27 -3.24
N TYR A 853 36.72 -36.64 -3.00
CA TYR A 853 37.77 -36.78 -3.99
C TYR A 853 38.17 -38.26 -4.10
N THR A 854 38.89 -38.62 -5.17
CA THR A 854 39.33 -40.01 -5.42
C THR A 854 40.15 -40.62 -4.26
N ASN A 855 40.88 -39.78 -3.52
CA ASN A 855 41.81 -40.18 -2.44
C ASN A 855 41.46 -39.58 -1.06
N ASP A 856 40.43 -38.74 -0.93
CA ASP A 856 40.14 -38.02 0.33
C ASP A 856 38.66 -37.62 0.45
N THR A 857 38.20 -37.34 1.68
CA THR A 857 36.81 -36.97 1.99
C THR A 857 36.83 -35.72 2.89
N ILE A 858 36.40 -34.59 2.33
CA ILE A 858 36.35 -33.31 3.05
C ILE A 858 34.97 -33.11 3.67
N ILE A 859 34.92 -32.81 4.97
CA ILE A 859 33.72 -32.36 5.67
C ILE A 859 33.80 -30.85 5.84
N TYR A 860 32.74 -30.14 5.48
CA TYR A 860 32.60 -28.72 5.76
C TYR A 860 31.19 -28.36 6.21
N TRP A 861 31.08 -27.30 7.00
CA TRP A 861 29.79 -26.80 7.48
C TRP A 861 29.46 -25.49 6.78
N VAL A 862 28.17 -25.30 6.48
CA VAL A 862 27.62 -24.01 6.04
C VAL A 862 26.59 -23.55 7.05
N GLU A 863 26.68 -22.29 7.44
CA GLU A 863 25.74 -21.61 8.33
C GLU A 863 24.92 -20.60 7.52
N TYR A 864 23.60 -20.78 7.50
CA TYR A 864 22.64 -19.91 6.85
C TYR A 864 21.83 -19.17 7.91
N ALA A 865 22.04 -17.86 8.05
CA ALA A 865 21.30 -17.02 8.99
C ALA A 865 20.19 -16.24 8.25
N PHE A 866 18.94 -16.39 8.68
CA PHE A 866 17.80 -15.61 8.19
C PHE A 866 17.02 -14.98 9.34
N ASN A 867 16.70 -13.68 9.20
CA ASN A 867 15.83 -12.99 10.15
C ASN A 867 14.39 -13.48 10.00
N GLU A 868 13.64 -13.59 11.10
CA GLU A 868 12.22 -14.02 11.10
C GLU A 868 11.28 -13.04 10.35
N LYS A 869 11.80 -11.95 9.77
CA LYS A 869 11.07 -10.91 9.04
C LYS A 869 11.61 -10.74 7.63
N SER A 870 11.21 -11.64 6.72
CA SER A 870 11.44 -11.57 5.26
C SER A 870 10.21 -12.02 4.48
#